data_AF-A0A7S1YH20-F1
#
_entry.id   AF-A0A7S1YH20-F1
#
_cell.length_a   1.000
_cell.length_b   1.000
_cell.length_c   1.000
_cell.angle_alpha   90.00
_cell.angle_beta   90.00
_cell.angle_gamma   90.00
#
_symmetry.space_group_name_H-M   'P 1'
#
loop_
_entity.id
_entity.type
_entity.pdbx_description
1 polymer ?
#
loop_
_entity_poly.entity_id
_entity_poly.type
_entity_poly.pdbx_seq_one_letter_code
_entity_poly.pdbx_strand_id
1 'polypeptide(L)'
;CLSPPPPLGCTHTHPRSSFPHSHSVGPDCVMLSFLLLLIIPLAYCDSDACPPTVCPTNRSTSVQVSANDTGRCSQQMDPHGNGQHPLAYCGDPFPPNSQFLFACGQYEESATCCSSVQSQIFMDQSVLLRTLFGSCPACYSNVVGLFCAFTCSPQQGYFSAPAQFSNSSPSDPGTCVVMSTDVYISVDYAERIYHSCADVSSNGAFVWGKSYPTPSLFLNALGSRGSEVLNFIVTNDAPQHMTPLSLPECPPGANVTAGAAACTIRCADSCACSSCSDACLHPKDFDLDRDLCVLFGSSVRLFGAPVDCLSVGLTGAFALLLVAGAIVRALRLRRQAREKLEANVASLGISVQAERGDEDESLAFHAEAELASRALRLVSSSSLPPLSAFWVWLGRSVARRPLLVLLLCPVIVGIVGGVGLSFLQIEQNPEHLWVEDHSTVLQQETFFNEHFSPFWRIEQVFIVVDEAATDEDRLIVNSTKSLDYLDAILEVQHLIAQTPSNTSGIVLEDLCFRPIPGQGCNIQSVLGFWQSSATTLHERTAGPDGLYNSLAHCIGNPIAADCMSAIGAPEELDAIFGGFPDSDYIHSTALVLTFLLNNPANETDRAVEWEREVFLPILTDNDALAAAGLRASYSAQISVQDELASETSTDIPTIAASYVAMLVYVSLALSFFGGACDAPRSIGRAAIRCRCTLGVGAVVIVSLAVFFAVGVGGLAGVKASLIIGEVIPFLVLAIGVDNVFLLTTAFDAVRVAQRANSPFVWSSHDVEEQASAALLMNGTSIALAAACETIAFGLGALTRMPAVQSFAAYAAIAVAADFVLQMTFFVALLTLDSQRRTARRVECIPCLGAGAGSRGKADTDPLLAAPPPRGFGATAGSHIGSADSGRRPSVKSPGPDVSSASASSGVYSLGGGGADWVNRVAASASRVIVSRVSLVVTPIVFAGMFFVLANRAVLIDLGLEQQVALPETSYLQSYFADQAELGRIGPPVFLVLQHPSEVGTTSEMNKLCGVPGCDRNSVIAQIDTAPFFADSVYSWLDDYLTWLSQGTNCCALFPNGTWCPDPALNSECQACGNVTP
;
A
#
# COMPACT_ATOMS: atom_id res chain seq x y z
N CYS A 1 -35.84 -30.11 23.64
CA CYS A 1 -36.15 -31.30 22.82
C CYS A 1 -36.44 -30.88 21.39
N LEU A 2 -36.06 -31.70 20.40
CA LEU A 2 -36.49 -31.66 19.00
C LEU A 2 -36.43 -30.32 18.24
N SER A 3 -35.32 -30.14 17.54
CA SER A 3 -35.20 -29.47 16.24
C SER A 3 -35.28 -30.54 15.11
N PRO A 4 -35.19 -30.29 13.77
CA PRO A 4 -35.17 -29.02 13.00
C PRO A 4 -36.21 -29.03 11.78
N PRO A 5 -35.94 -28.78 10.46
CA PRO A 5 -36.75 -27.86 9.61
C PRO A 5 -37.18 -28.40 8.19
N PRO A 6 -36.84 -27.76 7.02
CA PRO A 6 -37.58 -26.81 6.14
C PRO A 6 -38.10 -27.52 4.83
N PRO A 7 -38.13 -26.99 3.55
CA PRO A 7 -37.90 -25.66 2.92
C PRO A 7 -38.90 -25.26 1.76
N LEU A 8 -38.44 -24.41 0.82
CA LEU A 8 -39.00 -23.95 -0.49
C LEU A 8 -39.88 -22.67 -0.47
N GLY A 9 -39.67 -21.66 -1.34
CA GLY A 9 -38.60 -21.45 -2.33
C GLY A 9 -38.87 -20.33 -3.36
N CYS A 10 -37.82 -19.89 -4.08
CA CYS A 10 -37.80 -18.93 -5.23
C CYS A 10 -38.06 -17.43 -4.92
N THR A 11 -37.62 -16.43 -5.72
CA THR A 11 -36.28 -16.01 -6.25
C THR A 11 -36.46 -14.85 -7.25
N HIS A 12 -35.68 -13.77 -7.15
CA HIS A 12 -35.39 -12.68 -8.12
C HIS A 12 -36.47 -12.19 -9.14
N THR A 13 -36.69 -10.85 -9.21
CA THR A 13 -36.21 -9.97 -10.31
C THR A 13 -36.73 -8.52 -10.20
N HIS A 14 -35.86 -7.52 -10.44
CA HIS A 14 -36.20 -6.16 -10.93
C HIS A 14 -36.48 -6.19 -12.45
N PRO A 15 -37.09 -5.16 -13.14
CA PRO A 15 -36.92 -3.71 -12.86
C PRO A 15 -38.09 -2.73 -13.24
N ARG A 16 -37.82 -1.43 -13.01
CA ARG A 16 -38.31 -0.21 -13.75
C ARG A 16 -39.77 0.30 -13.64
N SER A 17 -39.88 1.45 -12.95
CA SER A 17 -40.43 2.75 -13.42
C SER A 17 -41.96 3.07 -13.48
N SER A 18 -42.23 4.36 -13.22
CA SER A 18 -43.39 5.23 -13.60
C SER A 18 -44.57 5.49 -12.63
N PHE A 19 -44.79 6.80 -12.36
CA PHE A 19 -46.02 7.50 -11.90
C PHE A 19 -47.13 7.47 -13.01
N PRO A 20 -48.40 7.97 -12.86
CA PRO A 20 -48.94 8.94 -11.87
C PRO A 20 -50.43 8.81 -11.38
N HIS A 21 -50.81 9.71 -10.44
CA HIS A 21 -52.11 10.41 -10.24
C HIS A 21 -53.53 9.73 -10.12
N SER A 22 -54.12 9.93 -8.93
CA SER A 22 -55.43 10.62 -8.64
C SER A 22 -56.82 9.93 -8.72
N HIS A 23 -57.68 10.30 -7.72
CA HIS A 23 -59.17 10.26 -7.67
C HIS A 23 -59.91 8.89 -7.74
N SER A 24 -61.14 8.68 -7.20
CA SER A 24 -61.95 9.33 -6.13
C SER A 24 -63.24 8.50 -5.79
N VAL A 25 -63.95 8.86 -4.70
CA VAL A 25 -65.34 8.48 -4.31
C VAL A 25 -65.59 7.03 -3.78
N GLY A 26 -66.52 6.89 -2.82
CA GLY A 26 -67.13 5.63 -2.33
C GLY A 26 -68.45 5.27 -3.06
N PRO A 27 -69.54 4.76 -2.42
CA PRO A 27 -69.78 4.58 -0.98
C PRO A 27 -70.50 3.24 -0.59
N ASP A 28 -71.14 3.23 0.58
CA ASP A 28 -72.35 2.48 1.00
C ASP A 28 -72.35 1.02 1.53
N CYS A 29 -72.63 0.95 2.85
CA CYS A 29 -73.71 0.17 3.51
C CYS A 29 -73.52 -1.30 4.00
N VAL A 30 -74.24 -1.78 5.06
CA VAL A 30 -74.72 -1.16 6.34
C VAL A 30 -75.31 -2.22 7.32
N MET A 31 -75.20 -2.00 8.65
CA MET A 31 -75.98 -2.64 9.77
C MET A 31 -75.87 -4.19 9.96
N LEU A 32 -76.25 -4.87 11.06
CA LEU A 32 -76.74 -4.53 12.43
C LEU A 32 -76.29 -5.68 13.40
N SER A 33 -75.83 -5.47 14.65
CA SER A 33 -76.63 -5.35 15.89
C SER A 33 -75.67 -5.32 17.10
N PHE A 34 -75.74 -4.36 18.04
CA PHE A 34 -76.58 -4.33 19.26
C PHE A 34 -76.33 -5.51 20.25
N LEU A 35 -76.35 -5.34 21.59
CA LEU A 35 -76.99 -4.28 22.41
C LEU A 35 -76.38 -4.22 23.83
N LEU A 36 -76.15 -3.02 24.40
CA LEU A 36 -76.58 -2.65 25.77
C LEU A 36 -76.46 -1.13 26.01
N LEU A 37 -77.31 -0.60 26.89
CA LEU A 37 -77.55 0.83 27.14
C LEU A 37 -78.05 1.03 28.59
N LEU A 38 -78.33 2.30 28.97
CA LEU A 38 -78.95 2.81 30.21
C LEU A 38 -77.93 3.22 31.32
N ILE A 39 -78.07 4.35 32.04
CA ILE A 39 -79.23 5.28 32.17
C ILE A 39 -78.82 6.77 32.26
N ILE A 40 -79.81 7.64 32.05
CA ILE A 40 -79.79 9.11 31.88
C ILE A 40 -80.07 9.84 33.22
N PRO A 41 -79.47 11.02 33.51
CA PRO A 41 -80.23 12.28 33.38
C PRO A 41 -79.47 13.46 32.72
N LEU A 42 -80.23 14.25 31.96
CA LEU A 42 -79.82 15.55 31.43
C LEU A 42 -79.71 16.61 32.55
N ALA A 43 -78.76 17.53 32.40
CA ALA A 43 -78.73 18.83 33.06
C ALA A 43 -78.48 19.93 32.02
N TYR A 44 -78.88 21.18 32.30
CA TYR A 44 -79.00 22.25 31.31
C TYR A 44 -78.37 23.56 31.83
N CYS A 45 -77.14 23.83 31.40
CA CYS A 45 -76.35 25.08 31.46
C CYS A 45 -75.21 24.87 30.43
N ASP A 46 -74.81 25.75 29.51
CA ASP A 46 -74.89 27.21 29.38
C ASP A 46 -73.83 27.99 30.21
N SER A 47 -73.30 29.07 29.64
CA SER A 47 -72.17 29.95 30.05
C SER A 47 -70.71 29.42 30.05
N ASP A 48 -69.95 29.98 29.10
CA ASP A 48 -68.70 30.78 29.26
C ASP A 48 -67.29 30.20 29.56
N ALA A 49 -66.36 30.66 28.69
CA ALA A 49 -64.97 31.10 28.92
C ALA A 49 -63.78 30.11 28.91
N CYS A 50 -62.62 30.70 28.55
CA CYS A 50 -61.26 30.14 28.68
C CYS A 50 -60.83 30.08 30.18
N PRO A 51 -59.61 29.60 30.54
CA PRO A 51 -59.32 29.24 31.94
C PRO A 51 -59.52 30.40 32.92
N PRO A 52 -60.01 30.09 34.15
CA PRO A 52 -60.45 31.11 35.09
C PRO A 52 -59.30 32.00 35.55
N THR A 53 -59.64 33.20 36.02
CA THR A 53 -58.76 34.18 36.68
C THR A 53 -58.24 33.74 38.06
N VAL A 54 -58.14 32.42 38.30
CA VAL A 54 -57.57 31.78 39.49
C VAL A 54 -56.86 30.51 39.02
N CYS A 55 -55.54 30.47 39.17
CA CYS A 55 -54.73 29.36 38.65
C CYS A 55 -55.07 28.04 39.36
N PRO A 56 -55.12 26.90 38.64
CA PRO A 56 -55.55 25.62 39.19
C PRO A 56 -54.54 25.07 40.20
N THR A 57 -54.90 25.07 41.48
CA THR A 57 -54.00 24.73 42.60
C THR A 57 -53.77 23.23 42.82
N ASN A 58 -54.04 22.37 41.82
CA ASN A 58 -53.89 20.92 41.98
C ASN A 58 -53.49 20.19 40.69
N ARG A 59 -52.57 19.22 40.83
CA ARG A 59 -51.78 18.63 39.74
C ARG A 59 -52.49 17.48 38.99
N SER A 60 -53.83 17.48 38.91
CA SER A 60 -54.60 16.27 38.55
C SER A 60 -55.93 16.51 37.81
N THR A 61 -56.10 17.64 37.12
CA THR A 61 -57.30 17.90 36.29
C THR A 61 -56.90 18.26 34.87
N SER A 62 -57.07 17.31 33.94
CA SER A 62 -56.93 17.56 32.51
C SER A 62 -58.05 18.51 32.04
N VAL A 63 -57.68 19.66 31.48
CA VAL A 63 -58.63 20.62 30.90
C VAL A 63 -59.21 20.03 29.63
N GLN A 64 -60.54 19.88 29.56
CA GLN A 64 -61.24 19.57 28.31
C GLN A 64 -61.79 20.88 27.72
N VAL A 65 -61.43 21.15 26.47
CA VAL A 65 -61.73 22.42 25.77
C VAL A 65 -62.96 22.26 24.88
N SER A 66 -63.80 23.29 24.82
CA SER A 66 -65.05 23.29 24.03
C SER A 66 -64.82 23.73 22.58
N ALA A 67 -65.73 23.34 21.70
CA ALA A 67 -65.47 23.20 20.25
C ALA A 67 -65.62 24.47 19.38
N ASN A 68 -66.08 25.61 19.92
CA ASN A 68 -66.78 26.58 19.08
C ASN A 68 -66.45 28.08 19.29
N ASP A 69 -65.39 28.41 20.03
CA ASP A 69 -64.72 29.72 19.96
C ASP A 69 -63.22 29.53 20.24
N THR A 70 -62.43 29.40 19.18
CA THR A 70 -60.99 29.19 19.25
C THR A 70 -60.28 30.52 19.45
N GLY A 71 -59.84 30.78 20.69
CA GLY A 71 -58.85 31.83 20.97
C GLY A 71 -57.63 31.65 20.07
N ARG A 72 -57.27 32.70 19.33
CA ARG A 72 -56.20 32.64 18.31
C ARG A 72 -54.81 32.56 18.95
N CYS A 73 -54.67 33.17 20.11
CA CYS A 73 -53.50 33.09 20.97
C CYS A 73 -53.75 32.13 22.16
N SER A 74 -52.69 31.55 22.71
CA SER A 74 -52.69 30.70 23.90
C SER A 74 -51.89 31.29 25.07
N GLN A 75 -50.83 32.07 24.78
CA GLN A 75 -49.92 32.62 25.80
C GLN A 75 -49.18 33.88 25.31
N GLN A 76 -48.95 34.84 26.20
CA GLN A 76 -48.34 36.14 25.90
C GLN A 76 -47.53 36.69 27.09
N MET A 77 -46.41 37.37 26.86
CA MET A 77 -45.76 38.18 27.91
C MET A 77 -46.50 39.49 28.21
N ASP A 78 -46.42 39.98 29.45
CA ASP A 78 -46.97 41.27 29.88
C ASP A 78 -46.54 42.42 28.94
N PRO A 79 -47.48 43.15 28.29
CA PRO A 79 -47.14 44.28 27.44
C PRO A 79 -46.52 45.48 28.19
N HIS A 80 -46.53 45.49 29.53
CA HIS A 80 -45.81 46.46 30.35
C HIS A 80 -44.42 45.98 30.82
N GLY A 81 -44.00 44.76 30.49
CA GLY A 81 -42.65 44.24 30.74
C GLY A 81 -42.34 43.81 32.18
N ASN A 82 -43.33 43.70 33.08
CA ASN A 82 -43.12 43.33 34.48
C ASN A 82 -43.09 41.81 34.71
N GLY A 83 -42.30 41.08 33.94
CA GLY A 83 -42.10 39.64 34.12
C GLY A 83 -41.18 39.01 33.06
N GLN A 84 -40.50 37.93 33.44
CA GLN A 84 -39.61 37.16 32.53
C GLN A 84 -40.28 35.96 31.85
N HIS A 85 -41.52 35.63 32.23
CA HIS A 85 -42.23 34.42 31.80
C HIS A 85 -43.55 34.78 31.07
N PRO A 86 -44.01 33.97 30.10
CA PRO A 86 -45.31 34.18 29.47
C PRO A 86 -46.47 33.87 30.43
N LEU A 87 -47.54 34.63 30.29
CA LEU A 87 -48.82 34.44 30.96
C LEU A 87 -49.79 33.68 30.04
N ALA A 88 -50.70 32.91 30.61
CA ALA A 88 -51.79 32.29 29.85
C ALA A 88 -52.73 33.38 29.29
N TYR A 89 -52.97 33.36 27.97
CA TYR A 89 -53.75 34.39 27.28
C TYR A 89 -54.58 33.80 26.14
N CYS A 90 -55.90 33.71 26.33
CA CYS A 90 -56.85 33.45 25.25
C CYS A 90 -57.43 34.78 24.74
N GLY A 91 -57.11 35.16 23.52
CA GLY A 91 -57.63 36.37 22.90
C GLY A 91 -57.44 36.41 21.38
N ASP A 92 -57.90 37.50 20.78
CA ASP A 92 -57.58 37.87 19.41
C ASP A 92 -56.15 38.43 19.32
N PRO A 93 -55.46 38.23 18.19
CA PRO A 93 -54.11 38.76 17.97
C PRO A 93 -54.15 40.28 17.83
N PHE A 94 -53.06 40.94 18.23
CA PHE A 94 -52.88 42.38 18.12
C PHE A 94 -52.81 42.81 16.65
N PRO A 95 -53.34 43.99 16.28
CA PRO A 95 -53.21 44.51 14.92
C PRO A 95 -51.73 44.73 14.55
N PRO A 96 -51.36 44.60 13.27
CA PRO A 96 -49.98 44.80 12.81
C PRO A 96 -49.47 46.18 13.24
N ASN A 97 -48.31 46.19 13.90
CA ASN A 97 -47.69 47.37 14.46
C ASN A 97 -46.29 47.53 13.87
N SER A 98 -46.02 48.66 13.22
CA SER A 98 -44.84 48.86 12.35
C SER A 98 -43.52 49.13 13.10
N GLN A 99 -43.35 48.52 14.28
CA GLN A 99 -42.12 48.57 15.07
C GLN A 99 -41.56 47.15 15.31
N PHE A 100 -40.75 46.72 14.33
CA PHE A 100 -39.74 45.65 14.39
C PHE A 100 -40.21 44.20 14.49
N LEU A 101 -39.87 43.39 13.46
CA LEU A 101 -39.73 41.92 13.53
C LEU A 101 -38.73 41.41 12.47
N PHE A 102 -37.42 41.66 12.65
CA PHE A 102 -36.40 41.23 11.67
C PHE A 102 -36.26 39.70 11.56
N ALA A 103 -36.33 38.96 12.68
CA ALA A 103 -36.25 37.50 12.67
C ALA A 103 -37.53 36.80 12.17
N CYS A 104 -38.71 37.42 12.30
CA CYS A 104 -40.00 36.80 11.94
C CYS A 104 -40.80 37.63 10.92
N GLY A 105 -40.13 38.23 9.92
CA GLY A 105 -40.75 39.10 8.92
C GLY A 105 -41.96 38.50 8.18
N GLN A 106 -42.07 37.17 8.13
CA GLN A 106 -43.26 36.45 7.65
C GLN A 106 -44.60 36.88 8.30
N TYR A 107 -44.57 37.54 9.47
CA TYR A 107 -45.76 38.03 10.18
C TYR A 107 -45.92 39.55 10.20
N GLU A 108 -45.03 40.33 9.56
CA GLU A 108 -44.95 41.80 9.70
C GLU A 108 -46.23 42.55 9.28
N GLU A 109 -46.90 42.11 8.20
CA GLU A 109 -48.18 42.69 7.75
C GLU A 109 -49.43 42.06 8.42
N SER A 110 -49.23 41.09 9.31
CA SER A 110 -50.31 40.28 9.91
C SER A 110 -50.62 40.68 11.36
N ALA A 111 -51.79 40.28 11.85
CA ALA A 111 -52.07 40.35 13.28
C ALA A 111 -51.28 39.26 14.02
N THR A 112 -50.69 39.56 15.19
CA THR A 112 -49.76 38.66 15.90
C THR A 112 -50.13 38.42 17.37
N CYS A 113 -49.70 37.28 17.91
CA CYS A 113 -49.93 36.89 19.31
C CYS A 113 -48.81 37.28 20.28
N CYS A 114 -47.72 37.91 19.81
CA CYS A 114 -46.56 38.28 20.62
C CYS A 114 -46.54 39.79 20.98
N SER A 115 -45.96 40.14 22.12
CA SER A 115 -45.66 41.54 22.47
C SER A 115 -44.31 41.99 21.89
N SER A 116 -44.07 43.30 21.82
CA SER A 116 -42.78 43.86 21.38
C SER A 116 -41.60 43.53 22.31
N VAL A 117 -41.87 43.29 23.60
CA VAL A 117 -40.87 42.79 24.56
C VAL A 117 -40.54 41.32 24.26
N GLN A 118 -41.57 40.51 23.96
CA GLN A 118 -41.42 39.10 23.62
C GLN A 118 -40.66 38.89 22.30
N SER A 119 -40.88 39.75 21.29
CA SER A 119 -40.10 39.71 20.05
C SER A 119 -38.66 40.17 20.24
N GLN A 120 -38.38 41.16 21.10
CA GLN A 120 -37.00 41.55 21.45
C GLN A 120 -36.24 40.45 22.19
N ILE A 121 -36.86 39.81 23.20
CA ILE A 121 -36.24 38.67 23.91
C ILE A 121 -35.96 37.52 22.94
N PHE A 122 -36.84 37.27 21.97
CA PHE A 122 -36.58 36.27 20.92
C PHE A 122 -35.48 36.69 19.93
N MET A 123 -35.37 37.98 19.57
CA MET A 123 -34.24 38.48 18.77
C MET A 123 -32.90 38.20 19.47
N ASP A 124 -32.77 38.53 20.76
CA ASP A 124 -31.54 38.31 21.53
C ASP A 124 -31.20 36.81 21.64
N GLN A 125 -32.21 35.95 21.81
CA GLN A 125 -32.03 34.49 21.82
C GLN A 125 -31.73 33.89 20.44
N SER A 126 -32.21 34.50 19.35
CA SER A 126 -31.95 34.03 17.98
C SER A 126 -30.48 34.12 17.57
N VAL A 127 -29.68 34.97 18.25
CA VAL A 127 -28.23 35.03 18.08
C VAL A 127 -27.57 33.68 18.44
N LEU A 128 -28.02 33.02 19.51
CA LEU A 128 -27.53 31.69 19.90
C LEU A 128 -27.96 30.61 18.90
N LEU A 129 -29.18 30.68 18.37
CA LEU A 129 -29.61 29.79 17.28
C LEU A 129 -28.77 30.02 16.01
N ARG A 130 -28.29 31.25 15.79
CA ARG A 130 -27.41 31.57 14.65
C ARG A 130 -26.00 31.05 14.83
N THR A 131 -25.46 30.96 16.05
CA THR A 131 -24.15 30.29 16.27
C THR A 131 -24.24 28.77 16.18
N LEU A 132 -25.41 28.17 16.46
CA LEU A 132 -25.63 26.72 16.40
C LEU A 132 -26.02 26.18 15.02
N PHE A 133 -26.69 26.99 14.20
CA PHE A 133 -27.25 26.57 12.90
C PHE A 133 -26.85 27.49 11.72
N GLY A 134 -26.02 28.50 11.95
CA GLY A 134 -25.63 29.49 10.93
C GLY A 134 -24.91 28.90 9.71
N SER A 135 -24.24 27.75 9.87
CA SER A 135 -23.59 26.94 8.84
C SER A 135 -24.57 26.48 7.73
N CYS A 136 -25.87 26.46 8.00
CA CYS A 136 -26.90 26.15 7.01
C CYS A 136 -28.10 27.13 7.13
N PRO A 137 -28.20 28.14 6.24
CA PRO A 137 -29.28 29.14 6.26
C PRO A 137 -30.69 28.55 6.16
N ALA A 138 -30.85 27.40 5.49
CA ALA A 138 -32.12 26.67 5.45
C ALA A 138 -32.50 26.13 6.84
N CYS A 139 -31.57 25.44 7.53
CA CYS A 139 -31.77 24.98 8.91
C CYS A 139 -32.12 26.15 9.84
N TYR A 140 -31.29 27.20 9.85
CA TYR A 140 -31.51 28.37 10.69
C TYR A 140 -32.87 29.02 10.43
N SER A 141 -33.26 29.23 9.16
CA SER A 141 -34.57 29.80 8.81
C SER A 141 -35.73 28.87 9.18
N ASN A 142 -35.58 27.54 9.04
CA ASN A 142 -36.59 26.55 9.43
C ASN A 142 -36.79 26.50 10.96
N VAL A 143 -35.70 26.49 11.75
CA VAL A 143 -35.73 26.46 13.22
C VAL A 143 -36.23 27.79 13.79
N VAL A 144 -35.75 28.92 13.28
CA VAL A 144 -36.30 30.24 13.64
C VAL A 144 -37.76 30.34 13.21
N GLY A 145 -38.15 29.76 12.06
CA GLY A 145 -39.54 29.64 11.62
C GLY A 145 -40.45 28.91 12.61
N LEU A 146 -40.00 27.78 13.16
CA LEU A 146 -40.71 27.05 14.21
C LEU A 146 -40.95 27.92 15.46
N PHE A 147 -39.90 28.56 15.99
CA PHE A 147 -40.03 29.42 17.17
C PHE A 147 -40.82 30.71 16.89
N CYS A 148 -40.70 31.29 15.69
CA CYS A 148 -41.53 32.42 15.25
C CYS A 148 -43.02 32.04 15.20
N ALA A 149 -43.36 30.85 14.70
CA ALA A 149 -44.73 30.35 14.67
C ALA A 149 -45.27 30.16 16.11
N PHE A 150 -44.51 29.46 16.96
CA PHE A 150 -44.84 29.29 18.38
C PHE A 150 -45.03 30.61 19.14
N THR A 151 -44.21 31.61 18.85
CA THR A 151 -44.19 32.89 19.58
C THR A 151 -45.25 33.87 19.09
N CYS A 152 -45.39 34.05 17.78
CA CYS A 152 -46.11 35.19 17.18
C CYS A 152 -47.33 34.81 16.31
N SER A 153 -47.53 33.55 15.93
CA SER A 153 -48.55 33.17 14.94
C SER A 153 -49.98 33.59 15.32
N PRO A 154 -50.79 34.14 14.40
CA PRO A 154 -52.23 34.39 14.60
C PRO A 154 -53.09 33.13 14.79
N GLN A 155 -52.47 31.95 14.81
CA GLN A 155 -53.10 30.63 15.00
C GLN A 155 -52.40 29.81 16.09
N GLN A 156 -51.61 30.45 16.96
CA GLN A 156 -50.88 29.82 18.08
C GLN A 156 -51.76 28.88 18.93
N GLY A 157 -53.02 29.23 19.17
CA GLY A 157 -53.99 28.44 19.95
C GLY A 157 -54.44 27.11 19.32
N TYR A 158 -54.14 26.85 18.04
CA TYR A 158 -54.51 25.58 17.38
C TYR A 158 -53.46 24.47 17.56
N PHE A 159 -52.21 24.80 17.87
CA PHE A 159 -51.09 23.84 17.91
C PHE A 159 -50.22 23.93 19.19
N SER A 160 -50.47 24.88 20.09
CA SER A 160 -49.76 25.01 21.37
C SER A 160 -50.72 25.07 22.56
N ALA A 161 -50.41 24.32 23.61
CA ALA A 161 -51.25 24.15 24.79
C ALA A 161 -50.42 24.29 26.09
N PRO A 162 -50.59 25.37 26.86
CA PRO A 162 -50.01 25.51 28.20
C PRO A 162 -50.42 24.34 29.12
N ALA A 163 -49.43 23.60 29.62
CA ALA A 163 -49.61 22.31 30.29
C ALA A 163 -49.32 22.36 31.80
N GLN A 164 -48.38 23.19 32.25
CA GLN A 164 -48.14 23.48 33.67
C GLN A 164 -48.13 24.99 33.92
N PHE A 165 -48.66 25.39 35.08
CA PHE A 165 -48.80 26.79 35.48
C PHE A 165 -48.22 27.02 36.89
N SER A 166 -47.83 28.26 37.17
CA SER A 166 -47.58 28.76 38.52
C SER A 166 -48.32 30.07 38.77
N ASN A 167 -48.57 30.38 40.04
CA ASN A 167 -49.21 31.62 40.45
C ASN A 167 -48.17 32.75 40.41
N SER A 168 -48.56 33.91 39.88
CA SER A 168 -47.78 35.14 40.06
C SER A 168 -47.76 35.60 41.54
N SER A 169 -46.99 36.66 41.81
CA SER A 169 -46.82 37.26 43.13
C SER A 169 -48.15 37.48 43.88
N PRO A 170 -48.21 37.30 45.22
CA PRO A 170 -49.43 37.49 46.03
C PRO A 170 -50.00 38.93 46.04
N SER A 171 -49.47 39.84 45.23
CA SER A 171 -49.99 41.18 44.96
C SER A 171 -51.12 41.21 43.92
N ASP A 172 -51.12 40.33 42.92
CA ASP A 172 -52.01 40.38 41.76
C ASP A 172 -52.68 39.02 41.48
N PRO A 173 -53.81 38.70 42.14
CA PRO A 173 -54.38 37.34 42.19
C PRO A 173 -54.93 36.74 40.89
N GLY A 174 -54.70 37.37 39.72
CA GLY A 174 -55.41 37.09 38.46
C GLY A 174 -54.54 36.65 37.28
N THR A 175 -53.22 36.52 37.43
CA THR A 175 -52.31 36.16 36.33
C THR A 175 -51.60 34.83 36.58
N CYS A 176 -51.72 33.91 35.60
CA CYS A 176 -51.11 32.58 35.66
C CYS A 176 -49.90 32.51 34.73
N VAL A 177 -48.73 32.26 35.31
CA VAL A 177 -47.46 32.06 34.59
C VAL A 177 -47.44 30.66 34.01
N VAL A 178 -47.01 30.51 32.75
CA VAL A 178 -46.84 29.20 32.11
C VAL A 178 -45.43 28.67 32.38
N MET A 179 -45.35 27.42 32.85
CA MET A 179 -44.10 26.73 33.23
C MET A 179 -43.68 25.64 32.23
N SER A 180 -44.65 25.05 31.52
CA SER A 180 -44.40 24.17 30.38
C SER A 180 -45.55 24.22 29.38
N THR A 181 -45.24 24.09 28.10
CA THR A 181 -46.20 24.17 26.99
C THR A 181 -45.98 22.98 26.06
N ASP A 182 -47.05 22.22 25.79
CA ASP A 182 -47.04 21.15 24.79
C ASP A 182 -47.28 21.76 23.40
N VAL A 183 -46.47 21.38 22.41
CA VAL A 183 -46.51 21.91 21.04
C VAL A 183 -46.63 20.73 20.07
N TYR A 184 -47.74 20.70 19.33
CA TYR A 184 -48.06 19.62 18.39
C TYR A 184 -47.52 19.95 17.00
N ILE A 185 -46.68 19.07 16.44
CA ILE A 185 -45.98 19.26 15.17
C ILE A 185 -46.28 18.06 14.26
N SER A 186 -46.62 18.29 12.98
CA SER A 186 -46.86 17.18 12.05
C SER A 186 -45.57 16.42 11.74
N VAL A 187 -45.67 15.10 11.52
CA VAL A 187 -44.51 14.24 11.24
C VAL A 187 -43.72 14.78 10.03
N ASP A 188 -44.41 15.06 8.93
CA ASP A 188 -43.86 15.63 7.70
C ASP A 188 -43.11 16.96 7.92
N TYR A 189 -43.48 17.78 8.91
CA TYR A 189 -42.84 19.07 9.19
C TYR A 189 -41.64 18.91 10.13
N ALA A 190 -41.75 18.02 11.13
CA ALA A 190 -40.63 17.62 11.98
C ALA A 190 -39.49 16.98 11.16
N GLU A 191 -39.82 16.07 10.24
CA GLU A 191 -38.85 15.42 9.35
C GLU A 191 -38.15 16.42 8.43
N ARG A 192 -38.85 17.43 7.89
CA ARG A 192 -38.24 18.49 7.06
C ARG A 192 -37.26 19.37 7.83
N ILE A 193 -37.65 19.78 9.04
CA ILE A 193 -36.75 20.55 9.93
C ILE A 193 -35.51 19.69 10.23
N TYR A 194 -35.71 18.44 10.65
CA TYR A 194 -34.64 17.51 10.97
C TYR A 194 -33.69 17.27 9.80
N HIS A 195 -34.19 16.89 8.62
CA HIS A 195 -33.36 16.72 7.41
C HIS A 195 -32.65 18.00 6.99
N SER A 196 -33.22 19.19 7.25
CA SER A 196 -32.52 20.44 6.98
C SER A 196 -31.36 20.73 7.94
N CYS A 197 -31.32 20.07 9.10
CA CYS A 197 -30.41 20.34 10.20
C CYS A 197 -29.49 19.17 10.59
N ALA A 198 -29.75 17.94 10.11
CA ALA A 198 -29.04 16.73 10.54
C ALA A 198 -27.54 16.78 10.24
N ASP A 199 -27.17 17.21 9.03
CA ASP A 199 -25.78 17.28 8.56
C ASP A 199 -25.08 18.57 8.99
N VAL A 200 -25.77 19.46 9.72
CA VAL A 200 -25.23 20.77 10.10
C VAL A 200 -24.25 20.62 11.25
N SER A 201 -23.01 21.06 11.03
CA SER A 201 -22.01 21.17 12.09
C SER A 201 -22.08 22.54 12.79
N SER A 202 -22.05 22.52 14.12
CA SER A 202 -21.82 23.70 14.96
C SER A 202 -20.33 23.81 15.24
N ASN A 203 -19.67 24.84 14.68
CA ASN A 203 -18.23 25.08 14.81
C ASN A 203 -17.33 23.87 14.47
N GLY A 204 -17.68 23.11 13.42
CA GLY A 204 -16.87 22.01 12.89
C GLY A 204 -16.99 20.66 13.62
N ALA A 205 -17.01 20.63 14.96
CA ALA A 205 -16.88 19.37 15.71
C ALA A 205 -18.18 18.75 16.26
N PHE A 206 -19.34 19.40 16.10
CA PHE A 206 -20.62 18.89 16.60
C PHE A 206 -21.68 18.80 15.49
N VAL A 207 -22.07 17.57 15.10
CA VAL A 207 -23.07 17.31 14.04
C VAL A 207 -24.40 16.88 14.67
N TRP A 208 -25.45 17.67 14.47
CA TRP A 208 -26.74 17.48 15.15
C TRP A 208 -27.40 16.11 14.89
N GLY A 209 -27.27 15.56 13.68
CA GLY A 209 -27.83 14.26 13.30
C GLY A 209 -27.09 13.06 13.89
N LYS A 210 -25.77 13.17 14.14
CA LYS A 210 -25.00 12.14 14.86
C LYS A 210 -25.48 12.04 16.32
N SER A 211 -25.73 13.18 16.98
CA SER A 211 -26.11 13.23 18.40
C SER A 211 -27.61 13.04 18.68
N TYR A 212 -28.48 13.41 17.75
CA TYR A 212 -29.94 13.31 17.90
C TYR A 212 -30.58 12.59 16.70
N PRO A 213 -30.41 11.26 16.57
CA PRO A 213 -30.72 10.51 15.35
C PRO A 213 -32.22 10.39 14.99
N THR A 214 -33.11 11.12 15.68
CA THR A 214 -34.55 11.18 15.34
C THR A 214 -35.11 12.60 15.48
N PRO A 215 -36.10 13.00 14.65
CA PRO A 215 -36.72 14.33 14.73
C PRO A 215 -37.30 14.67 16.11
N SER A 216 -37.82 13.67 16.84
CA SER A 216 -38.40 13.87 18.17
C SER A 216 -37.34 14.07 19.26
N LEU A 217 -36.16 13.45 19.17
CA LEU A 217 -35.04 13.75 20.07
C LEU A 217 -34.47 15.15 19.78
N PHE A 218 -34.23 15.46 18.51
CA PHE A 218 -33.73 16.77 18.06
C PHE A 218 -34.64 17.91 18.53
N LEU A 219 -35.95 17.82 18.29
CA LEU A 219 -36.89 18.86 18.70
C LEU A 219 -37.00 18.99 20.23
N ASN A 220 -37.04 17.89 20.99
CA ASN A 220 -37.11 17.99 22.45
C ASN A 220 -35.82 18.52 23.09
N ALA A 221 -34.65 18.28 22.48
CA ALA A 221 -33.40 18.94 22.90
C ALA A 221 -33.45 20.47 22.74
N LEU A 222 -34.05 20.96 21.64
CA LEU A 222 -34.33 22.40 21.45
C LEU A 222 -35.36 22.98 22.44
N GLY A 223 -36.16 22.12 23.08
CA GLY A 223 -37.25 22.51 24.00
C GLY A 223 -36.89 22.51 25.49
N SER A 224 -35.77 21.89 25.90
CA SER A 224 -35.44 21.69 27.31
C SER A 224 -34.50 22.77 27.88
N ARG A 225 -34.94 23.51 28.93
CA ARG A 225 -34.04 24.43 29.66
C ARG A 225 -34.33 24.48 31.16
N GLY A 226 -33.62 23.66 31.93
CA GLY A 226 -33.67 23.69 33.40
C GLY A 226 -35.02 23.22 33.94
N SER A 227 -35.75 24.08 34.64
CA SER A 227 -37.08 23.79 35.18
C SER A 227 -38.25 24.11 34.24
N GLU A 228 -37.97 24.68 33.06
CA GLU A 228 -38.96 25.05 32.05
C GLU A 228 -38.78 24.17 30.80
N VAL A 229 -39.90 23.73 30.22
CA VAL A 229 -39.91 22.73 29.13
C VAL A 229 -40.93 23.09 28.06
N LEU A 230 -40.46 23.22 26.83
CA LEU A 230 -41.29 23.14 25.64
C LEU A 230 -41.31 21.67 25.17
N ASN A 231 -42.48 21.04 25.28
CA ASN A 231 -42.67 19.63 24.90
C ASN A 231 -43.03 19.57 23.41
N PHE A 232 -42.14 19.07 22.56
CA PHE A 232 -42.41 18.96 21.13
C PHE A 232 -42.97 17.57 20.80
N ILE A 233 -44.29 17.54 20.63
CA ILE A 233 -45.08 16.32 20.38
C ILE A 233 -45.24 16.16 18.86
N VAL A 234 -44.36 15.35 18.27
CA VAL A 234 -44.43 14.98 16.85
C VAL A 234 -45.57 13.98 16.65
N THR A 235 -46.69 14.41 16.06
CA THR A 235 -47.85 13.58 15.76
C THR A 235 -48.70 14.16 14.64
N ASN A 236 -49.28 13.30 13.81
CA ASN A 236 -50.35 13.67 12.88
C ASN A 236 -51.75 13.56 13.53
N ASP A 237 -51.87 12.73 14.58
CA ASP A 237 -53.10 12.53 15.38
C ASP A 237 -53.02 13.36 16.68
N ALA A 238 -53.41 14.64 16.60
CA ALA A 238 -53.50 15.54 17.75
C ALA A 238 -54.84 15.38 18.52
N PRO A 239 -54.95 15.91 19.77
CA PRO A 239 -56.22 15.98 20.49
C PRO A 239 -57.31 16.73 19.72
N GLN A 240 -58.58 16.43 20.02
CA GLN A 240 -59.71 17.05 19.32
C GLN A 240 -59.67 18.59 19.43
N HIS A 241 -59.89 19.25 18.29
CA HIS A 241 -59.81 20.70 18.07
C HIS A 241 -58.40 21.32 18.03
N MET A 242 -57.33 20.51 18.13
CA MET A 242 -55.98 20.92 17.75
C MET A 242 -55.64 20.46 16.33
N THR A 243 -54.81 21.24 15.64
CA THR A 243 -54.23 20.87 14.33
C THR A 243 -52.71 20.98 14.45
N PRO A 244 -51.94 19.90 14.21
CA PRO A 244 -50.48 19.97 14.29
C PRO A 244 -49.91 21.09 13.41
N LEU A 245 -48.92 21.81 13.93
CA LEU A 245 -48.20 22.82 13.16
C LEU A 245 -47.56 22.15 11.93
N SER A 246 -47.78 22.75 10.77
CA SER A 246 -47.21 22.33 9.49
C SER A 246 -47.01 23.57 8.60
N LEU A 247 -45.82 23.70 8.01
CA LEU A 247 -45.54 24.71 6.99
C LEU A 247 -45.35 24.03 5.63
N PRO A 248 -45.87 24.61 4.52
CA PRO A 248 -45.69 24.05 3.18
C PRO A 248 -44.21 24.10 2.76
N GLU A 249 -43.85 23.36 1.72
CA GLU A 249 -42.51 23.42 1.12
C GLU A 249 -42.32 24.68 0.29
N CYS A 250 -41.14 25.30 0.35
CA CYS A 250 -40.80 26.40 -0.54
C CYS A 250 -40.61 25.92 -1.99
N PRO A 251 -40.96 26.74 -3.00
CA PRO A 251 -40.52 26.47 -4.38
C PRO A 251 -38.98 26.52 -4.46
N PRO A 252 -38.34 25.69 -5.30
CA PRO A 252 -36.89 25.66 -5.43
C PRO A 252 -36.33 27.02 -5.88
N GLY A 253 -35.19 27.41 -5.32
CA GLY A 253 -34.57 28.73 -5.57
C GLY A 253 -35.27 29.93 -4.91
N ALA A 254 -36.01 29.74 -3.82
CA ALA A 254 -36.49 30.85 -3.00
C ALA A 254 -35.33 31.56 -2.26
N ASN A 255 -35.23 32.89 -2.39
CA ASN A 255 -34.17 33.66 -1.71
C ASN A 255 -34.35 33.62 -0.18
N VAL A 256 -33.35 33.09 0.53
CA VAL A 256 -33.29 33.13 1.99
C VAL A 256 -32.87 34.53 2.46
N THR A 257 -33.77 35.23 3.13
CA THR A 257 -33.43 36.42 3.93
C THR A 257 -33.07 35.99 5.36
N ALA A 258 -32.47 36.88 6.15
CA ALA A 258 -31.88 36.55 7.46
C ALA A 258 -32.87 36.29 8.62
N GLY A 259 -34.03 35.70 8.33
CA GLY A 259 -35.09 35.36 9.29
C GLY A 259 -35.94 34.18 8.82
N ALA A 260 -37.08 33.97 9.47
CA ALA A 260 -38.03 32.90 9.17
C ALA A 260 -38.74 33.07 7.82
N ALA A 261 -38.70 32.04 6.99
CA ALA A 261 -39.55 31.90 5.81
C ALA A 261 -40.93 31.31 6.15
N ALA A 262 -41.96 31.71 5.40
CA ALA A 262 -43.33 31.22 5.52
C ALA A 262 -43.55 29.78 4.96
N CYS A 263 -42.46 29.07 4.69
CA CYS A 263 -42.42 27.73 4.12
C CYS A 263 -41.11 27.05 4.55
N THR A 264 -41.08 25.71 4.52
CA THR A 264 -39.86 24.93 4.75
C THR A 264 -38.91 25.04 3.56
N ILE A 265 -37.71 25.52 3.83
CA ILE A 265 -36.62 25.61 2.85
C ILE A 265 -35.90 24.26 2.83
N ARG A 266 -35.66 23.70 1.63
CA ARG A 266 -34.82 22.50 1.51
C ARG A 266 -33.35 22.86 1.75
N CYS A 267 -32.68 21.96 2.45
CA CYS A 267 -31.23 21.95 2.62
C CYS A 267 -30.49 22.18 1.28
N ALA A 268 -30.83 21.35 0.29
CA ALA A 268 -30.30 21.41 -1.09
C ALA A 268 -30.55 22.71 -1.86
N ASP A 269 -31.46 23.58 -1.43
CA ASP A 269 -31.75 24.85 -2.12
C ASP A 269 -30.83 25.98 -1.63
N SER A 270 -30.20 25.89 -0.43
CA SER A 270 -29.52 27.06 0.18
C SER A 270 -28.38 26.78 1.16
N CYS A 271 -28.00 25.52 1.40
CA CYS A 271 -26.84 25.17 2.23
C CYS A 271 -25.69 24.60 1.39
N ALA A 272 -24.48 24.64 1.94
CA ALA A 272 -23.30 24.03 1.32
C ALA A 272 -23.26 22.51 1.58
N CYS A 273 -22.55 21.77 0.73
CA CYS A 273 -22.43 20.31 0.81
C CYS A 273 -21.88 19.83 2.18
N SER A 274 -20.88 20.53 2.71
CA SER A 274 -20.27 20.35 4.04
C SER A 274 -21.24 20.39 5.23
N SER A 275 -22.44 20.98 5.05
CA SER A 275 -23.51 21.06 6.05
C SER A 275 -24.81 20.41 5.57
N CYS A 276 -24.77 19.66 4.46
CA CYS A 276 -25.94 19.21 3.73
C CYS A 276 -25.60 18.19 2.62
N SER A 277 -25.73 16.89 2.91
CA SER A 277 -25.53 15.82 1.92
C SER A 277 -26.41 15.97 0.67
N ASP A 278 -27.68 16.35 0.84
CA ASP A 278 -28.62 16.65 -0.24
C ASP A 278 -28.21 17.84 -1.15
N ALA A 279 -27.30 18.72 -0.71
CA ALA A 279 -26.80 19.83 -1.52
C ALA A 279 -25.63 19.43 -2.45
N CYS A 280 -25.00 18.28 -2.17
CA CYS A 280 -23.79 17.83 -2.82
C CYS A 280 -24.00 17.42 -4.29
N LEU A 281 -23.02 17.76 -5.14
CA LEU A 281 -22.91 17.20 -6.48
C LEU A 281 -22.21 15.85 -6.39
N HIS A 282 -22.94 14.77 -6.08
CA HIS A 282 -22.38 13.43 -6.08
C HIS A 282 -21.60 13.16 -7.38
N PRO A 283 -20.31 12.81 -7.29
CA PRO A 283 -19.58 12.27 -8.42
C PRO A 283 -20.36 11.08 -9.00
N LYS A 284 -20.26 10.85 -10.31
CA LYS A 284 -20.60 9.52 -10.83
C LYS A 284 -19.67 8.52 -10.18
N ASP A 285 -20.21 7.36 -9.82
CA ASP A 285 -19.44 6.25 -9.24
C ASP A 285 -18.10 6.11 -9.96
N PHE A 286 -17.01 6.19 -9.20
CA PHE A 286 -15.66 5.95 -9.71
C PHE A 286 -15.55 4.44 -9.97
N ASP A 287 -16.08 4.00 -11.12
CA ASP A 287 -15.82 2.67 -11.67
C ASP A 287 -14.29 2.52 -11.72
N LEU A 288 -13.75 1.73 -10.78
CA LEU A 288 -12.33 1.43 -10.68
C LEU A 288 -11.98 0.41 -11.77
N ASP A 289 -12.06 0.89 -13.02
CA ASP A 289 -12.03 0.12 -14.25
C ASP A 289 -10.61 -0.45 -14.44
N ARG A 290 -10.34 -1.59 -13.80
CA ARG A 290 -9.13 -2.40 -14.00
C ARG A 290 -8.96 -2.56 -15.51
N ASP A 291 -7.82 -2.12 -16.07
CA ASP A 291 -7.50 -1.96 -17.52
C ASP A 291 -7.77 -3.22 -18.39
N LEU A 292 -9.03 -3.56 -18.54
CA LEU A 292 -9.53 -4.74 -19.24
C LEU A 292 -9.29 -4.55 -20.74
N CYS A 293 -8.77 -5.56 -21.43
CA CYS A 293 -8.44 -5.35 -22.84
C CYS A 293 -9.70 -5.26 -23.71
N VAL A 294 -10.15 -4.03 -24.01
CA VAL A 294 -11.27 -3.74 -24.91
C VAL A 294 -10.78 -3.69 -26.35
N LEU A 295 -10.65 -4.85 -26.97
CA LEU A 295 -10.42 -4.96 -28.42
C LEU A 295 -11.76 -4.92 -29.17
N PHE A 296 -11.86 -4.03 -30.14
CA PHE A 296 -13.06 -3.81 -30.98
C PHE A 296 -14.36 -3.55 -30.20
N GLY A 297 -14.28 -2.88 -29.04
CA GLY A 297 -15.44 -2.54 -28.21
C GLY A 297 -16.01 -3.69 -27.38
N SER A 298 -15.22 -4.74 -27.14
CA SER A 298 -15.59 -5.86 -26.27
C SER A 298 -14.43 -6.33 -25.39
N SER A 299 -14.71 -6.69 -24.14
CA SER A 299 -13.71 -7.28 -23.24
C SER A 299 -13.17 -8.60 -23.83
N VAL A 300 -11.87 -8.71 -24.07
CA VAL A 300 -11.26 -9.98 -24.47
C VAL A 300 -11.39 -10.97 -23.32
N ARG A 301 -12.07 -12.10 -23.57
CA ARG A 301 -12.18 -13.20 -22.61
C ARG A 301 -11.49 -14.45 -23.13
N LEU A 302 -10.51 -14.97 -22.39
CA LEU A 302 -9.85 -16.23 -22.66
C LEU A 302 -10.38 -17.29 -21.69
N PHE A 303 -10.94 -18.38 -22.22
CA PHE A 303 -11.61 -19.44 -21.43
C PHE A 303 -12.72 -18.95 -20.46
N GLY A 304 -13.26 -17.75 -20.68
CA GLY A 304 -14.38 -17.17 -19.92
C GLY A 304 -13.96 -16.08 -18.93
N ALA A 305 -12.70 -16.01 -18.51
CA ALA A 305 -12.15 -14.93 -17.70
C ALA A 305 -11.76 -13.73 -18.57
N PRO A 306 -11.89 -12.47 -18.09
CA PRO A 306 -11.31 -11.30 -18.76
C PRO A 306 -9.78 -11.34 -18.74
N VAL A 307 -9.12 -10.69 -19.71
CA VAL A 307 -7.66 -10.72 -19.88
C VAL A 307 -7.11 -9.37 -20.35
N ASP A 308 -6.01 -8.95 -19.74
CA ASP A 308 -5.37 -7.64 -19.93
C ASP A 308 -4.59 -7.54 -21.24
N CYS A 309 -4.37 -6.32 -21.74
CA CYS A 309 -3.71 -6.12 -23.03
C CYS A 309 -2.25 -6.55 -23.06
N LEU A 310 -1.54 -6.56 -21.92
CA LEU A 310 -0.18 -7.09 -21.85
C LEU A 310 -0.16 -8.60 -22.08
N SER A 311 -1.04 -9.35 -21.41
CA SER A 311 -1.19 -10.82 -21.61
C SER A 311 -1.70 -11.18 -23.01
N VAL A 312 -2.62 -10.39 -23.60
CA VAL A 312 -3.02 -10.54 -25.01
C VAL A 312 -1.84 -10.26 -25.95
N GLY A 313 -1.02 -9.23 -25.67
CA GLY A 313 0.18 -8.91 -26.43
C GLY A 313 1.25 -10.00 -26.38
N LEU A 314 1.57 -10.51 -25.18
CA LEU A 314 2.54 -11.58 -24.96
C LEU A 314 2.11 -12.90 -25.61
N THR A 315 0.84 -13.29 -25.46
CA THR A 315 0.31 -14.50 -26.10
C THR A 315 0.25 -14.37 -27.62
N GLY A 316 -0.11 -13.18 -28.15
CA GLY A 316 -0.07 -12.87 -29.57
C GLY A 316 1.36 -12.91 -30.15
N ALA A 317 2.34 -12.33 -29.45
CA ALA A 317 3.75 -12.38 -29.83
C ALA A 317 4.30 -13.82 -29.82
N PHE A 318 3.98 -14.60 -28.79
CA PHE A 318 4.35 -16.02 -28.72
C PHE A 318 3.73 -16.84 -29.86
N ALA A 319 2.44 -16.61 -30.18
CA ALA A 319 1.79 -17.25 -31.33
C ALA A 319 2.43 -16.84 -32.67
N LEU A 320 2.79 -15.56 -32.86
CA LEU A 320 3.51 -15.09 -34.03
C LEU A 320 4.91 -15.73 -34.15
N LEU A 321 5.65 -15.88 -33.05
CA LEU A 321 6.95 -16.56 -33.03
C LEU A 321 6.83 -18.05 -33.34
N LEU A 322 5.80 -18.73 -32.83
CA LEU A 322 5.51 -20.13 -33.18
C LEU A 322 5.14 -20.28 -34.66
N VAL A 323 4.30 -19.40 -35.21
CA VAL A 323 3.93 -19.39 -36.63
C VAL A 323 5.13 -19.07 -37.52
N ALA A 324 5.95 -18.08 -37.16
CA ALA A 324 7.20 -17.77 -37.87
C ALA A 324 8.18 -18.94 -37.82
N GLY A 325 8.35 -19.59 -36.66
CA GLY A 325 9.15 -20.80 -36.50
C GLY A 325 8.65 -21.98 -37.33
N ALA A 326 7.33 -22.18 -37.38
CA ALA A 326 6.69 -23.20 -38.22
C ALA A 326 6.86 -22.90 -39.72
N ILE A 327 6.73 -21.65 -40.14
CA ILE A 327 6.99 -21.19 -41.52
C ILE A 327 8.47 -21.39 -41.87
N VAL A 328 9.40 -20.97 -41.02
CA VAL A 328 10.85 -21.19 -41.22
C VAL A 328 11.17 -22.68 -41.28
N ARG A 329 10.55 -23.52 -40.43
CA ARG A 329 10.69 -24.99 -40.49
C ARG A 329 10.14 -25.56 -41.80
N ALA A 330 8.96 -25.12 -42.25
CA ALA A 330 8.37 -25.55 -43.52
C ALA A 330 9.20 -25.08 -44.73
N LEU A 331 9.78 -23.87 -44.68
CA LEU A 331 10.68 -23.35 -45.71
C LEU A 331 12.03 -24.08 -45.70
N ARG A 332 12.60 -24.40 -44.54
CA ARG A 332 13.82 -25.24 -44.41
C ARG A 332 13.56 -26.66 -44.92
N LEU A 333 12.42 -27.28 -44.58
CA LEU A 333 12.04 -28.59 -45.11
C LEU A 333 11.80 -28.56 -46.62
N ARG A 334 11.21 -27.48 -47.17
CA ARG A 334 11.06 -27.29 -48.63
C ARG A 334 12.40 -27.03 -49.33
N ARG A 335 13.34 -26.32 -48.69
CA ARG A 335 14.73 -26.17 -49.19
C ARG A 335 15.46 -27.50 -49.17
N GLN A 336 15.48 -28.20 -48.05
CA GLN A 336 16.09 -29.54 -47.95
C GLN A 336 15.43 -30.57 -48.88
N ALA A 337 14.13 -30.44 -49.17
CA ALA A 337 13.46 -31.27 -50.18
C ALA A 337 13.87 -30.89 -51.62
N ARG A 338 14.10 -29.61 -51.92
CA ARG A 338 14.70 -29.18 -53.19
C ARG A 338 16.15 -29.60 -53.31
N GLU A 339 16.98 -29.33 -52.31
CA GLU A 339 18.39 -29.75 -52.24
C GLU A 339 18.52 -31.27 -52.37
N LYS A 340 17.62 -32.06 -51.77
CA LYS A 340 17.56 -33.51 -51.97
C LYS A 340 17.02 -33.90 -53.35
N LEU A 341 16.09 -33.16 -53.94
CA LEU A 341 15.62 -33.43 -55.31
C LEU A 341 16.71 -33.12 -56.34
N GLU A 342 17.40 -32.00 -56.20
CA GLU A 342 18.54 -31.56 -57.00
C GLU A 342 19.74 -32.50 -56.81
N ALA A 343 20.02 -32.93 -55.57
CA ALA A 343 21.03 -33.95 -55.30
C ALA A 343 20.65 -35.33 -55.86
N ASN A 344 19.37 -35.75 -55.79
CA ASN A 344 18.92 -37.01 -56.38
C ASN A 344 18.94 -36.98 -57.93
N VAL A 345 18.74 -35.80 -58.53
CA VAL A 345 18.89 -35.59 -59.98
C VAL A 345 20.38 -35.56 -60.37
N ALA A 346 21.27 -35.05 -59.51
CA ALA A 346 22.71 -35.12 -59.69
C ALA A 346 23.28 -36.54 -59.43
N SER A 347 22.71 -37.30 -58.49
CA SER A 347 23.11 -38.67 -58.15
C SER A 347 22.49 -39.73 -59.07
N LEU A 348 22.21 -39.36 -60.32
CA LEU A 348 21.92 -40.33 -61.40
C LEU A 348 23.17 -41.15 -61.81
N GLY A 349 24.29 -40.96 -61.11
CA GLY A 349 25.34 -41.95 -60.92
C GLY A 349 25.70 -42.11 -59.43
N ILE A 350 25.84 -43.37 -59.00
CA ILE A 350 26.30 -43.83 -57.67
C ILE A 350 25.33 -43.60 -56.50
N SER A 351 24.77 -44.71 -56.00
CA SER A 351 24.02 -44.79 -54.74
C SER A 351 24.92 -45.26 -53.59
N VAL A 352 24.75 -44.68 -52.39
CA VAL A 352 25.27 -45.23 -51.13
C VAL A 352 24.08 -45.43 -50.19
N GLN A 353 23.97 -46.63 -49.61
CA GLN A 353 22.92 -46.96 -48.67
C GLN A 353 23.24 -46.38 -47.29
N ALA A 354 22.30 -45.63 -46.72
CA ALA A 354 22.33 -45.25 -45.32
C ALA A 354 21.74 -46.39 -44.50
N GLU A 355 22.60 -47.29 -43.99
CA GLU A 355 22.18 -48.23 -42.96
C GLU A 355 21.89 -47.50 -41.65
N ARG A 356 21.01 -48.09 -40.85
CA ARG A 356 20.49 -47.52 -39.61
C ARG A 356 20.76 -48.52 -38.49
N GLY A 357 21.94 -48.43 -37.88
CA GLY A 357 22.37 -49.24 -36.74
C GLY A 357 22.41 -48.43 -35.44
N ASP A 358 22.17 -49.11 -34.31
CA ASP A 358 22.00 -48.50 -32.99
C ASP A 358 23.34 -48.36 -32.22
N GLU A 359 24.13 -47.30 -32.48
CA GLU A 359 25.38 -46.99 -31.73
C GLU A 359 25.52 -45.50 -31.29
N ASP A 360 24.40 -44.85 -30.93
CA ASP A 360 24.37 -43.42 -30.55
C ASP A 360 25.13 -43.06 -29.24
N GLU A 361 25.53 -44.03 -28.42
CA GLU A 361 26.22 -43.76 -27.12
C GLU A 361 27.61 -43.12 -27.29
N SER A 362 28.20 -43.21 -28.48
CA SER A 362 29.48 -42.60 -28.83
C SER A 362 29.37 -41.14 -29.32
N LEU A 363 28.18 -40.71 -29.76
CA LEU A 363 28.03 -39.59 -30.69
C LEU A 363 28.39 -38.23 -30.08
N ALA A 364 28.01 -37.97 -28.81
CA ALA A 364 28.29 -36.71 -28.14
C ALA A 364 29.78 -36.52 -27.82
N PHE A 365 30.43 -37.55 -27.26
CA PHE A 365 31.86 -37.52 -26.94
C PHE A 365 32.72 -37.48 -28.22
N HIS A 366 32.30 -38.16 -29.29
CA HIS A 366 32.92 -38.00 -30.60
C HIS A 366 32.71 -36.60 -31.18
N ALA A 367 31.54 -35.97 -31.01
CA ALA A 367 31.32 -34.59 -31.48
C ALA A 367 32.25 -33.58 -30.78
N GLU A 368 32.43 -33.67 -29.46
CA GLU A 368 33.37 -32.79 -28.73
C GLU A 368 34.82 -33.06 -29.09
N ALA A 369 35.25 -34.34 -29.13
CA ALA A 369 36.61 -34.71 -29.51
C ALA A 369 36.92 -34.35 -30.97
N GLU A 370 35.95 -34.47 -31.88
CA GLU A 370 36.12 -34.05 -33.27
C GLU A 370 36.16 -32.52 -33.37
N LEU A 371 35.29 -31.79 -32.65
CA LEU A 371 35.31 -30.33 -32.58
C LEU A 371 36.65 -29.80 -32.05
N ALA A 372 37.21 -30.43 -31.01
CA ALA A 372 38.55 -30.15 -30.50
C ALA A 372 39.65 -30.44 -31.55
N SER A 373 39.54 -31.54 -32.30
CA SER A 373 40.47 -31.86 -33.40
C SER A 373 40.38 -30.85 -34.56
N ARG A 374 39.18 -30.33 -34.84
CA ARG A 374 38.92 -29.28 -35.84
C ARG A 374 39.48 -27.94 -35.36
N ALA A 375 39.31 -27.59 -34.08
CA ALA A 375 39.87 -26.39 -33.46
C ALA A 375 41.41 -26.38 -33.53
N LEU A 376 42.07 -27.49 -33.18
CA LEU A 376 43.53 -27.63 -33.31
C LEU A 376 44.01 -27.44 -34.76
N ARG A 377 43.30 -28.02 -35.74
CA ARG A 377 43.61 -27.79 -37.18
C ARG A 377 43.44 -26.32 -37.57
N LEU A 378 42.39 -25.65 -37.10
CA LEU A 378 42.15 -24.22 -37.37
C LEU A 378 43.23 -23.32 -36.74
N VAL A 379 43.65 -23.59 -35.50
CA VAL A 379 44.76 -22.90 -34.79
C VAL A 379 46.08 -22.96 -35.59
N SER A 380 46.29 -24.03 -36.36
CA SER A 380 47.45 -24.21 -37.25
C SER A 380 47.31 -23.56 -38.65
N SER A 381 46.14 -23.03 -39.00
CA SER A 381 45.86 -22.52 -40.34
C SER A 381 46.28 -21.05 -40.51
N SER A 382 46.67 -20.67 -41.73
CA SER A 382 47.18 -19.32 -42.06
C SER A 382 46.08 -18.29 -42.35
N SER A 383 44.81 -18.71 -42.44
CA SER A 383 43.68 -17.86 -42.84
C SER A 383 42.47 -18.10 -41.93
N LEU A 384 42.43 -17.39 -40.80
CA LEU A 384 41.35 -17.43 -39.81
C LEU A 384 40.42 -16.21 -39.96
N PRO A 385 39.09 -16.36 -39.88
CA PRO A 385 38.19 -15.21 -39.75
C PRO A 385 38.48 -14.41 -38.47
N PRO A 386 38.22 -13.08 -38.44
CA PRO A 386 38.79 -12.16 -37.46
C PRO A 386 38.45 -12.52 -36.01
N LEU A 387 37.22 -12.96 -35.74
CA LEU A 387 36.79 -13.40 -34.40
C LEU A 387 37.61 -14.61 -33.90
N SER A 388 37.83 -15.62 -34.76
CA SER A 388 38.69 -16.77 -34.42
C SER A 388 40.16 -16.39 -34.30
N ALA A 389 40.65 -15.45 -35.12
CA ALA A 389 42.02 -14.96 -35.02
C ALA A 389 42.26 -14.24 -33.67
N PHE A 390 41.28 -13.48 -33.17
CA PHE A 390 41.32 -12.88 -31.84
C PHE A 390 41.43 -13.93 -30.73
N TRP A 391 40.56 -14.95 -30.70
CA TRP A 391 40.63 -16.01 -29.67
C TRP A 391 41.94 -16.78 -29.69
N VAL A 392 42.48 -17.07 -30.88
CA VAL A 392 43.77 -17.74 -31.02
C VAL A 392 44.94 -16.83 -30.60
N TRP A 393 44.87 -15.54 -30.88
CA TRP A 393 45.84 -14.55 -30.41
C TRP A 393 45.80 -14.39 -28.89
N LEU A 394 44.61 -14.31 -28.28
CA LEU A 394 44.41 -14.15 -26.85
C LEU A 394 44.95 -15.36 -26.09
N GLY A 395 44.55 -16.58 -26.47
CA GLY A 395 45.02 -17.81 -25.85
C GLY A 395 46.54 -18.00 -25.93
N ARG A 396 47.16 -17.71 -27.08
CA ARG A 396 48.62 -17.72 -27.22
C ARG A 396 49.29 -16.64 -26.34
N SER A 397 48.72 -15.44 -26.28
CA SER A 397 49.29 -14.33 -25.51
C SER A 397 49.25 -14.59 -24.00
N VAL A 398 48.14 -15.13 -23.49
CA VAL A 398 47.99 -15.53 -22.09
C VAL A 398 48.93 -16.69 -21.75
N ALA A 399 48.91 -17.77 -22.55
CA ALA A 399 49.70 -18.97 -22.29
C ALA A 399 51.23 -18.76 -22.37
N ARG A 400 51.70 -17.74 -23.09
CA ARG A 400 53.13 -17.35 -23.15
C ARG A 400 53.67 -16.76 -21.86
N ARG A 401 52.82 -16.06 -21.09
CA ARG A 401 53.24 -15.33 -19.88
C ARG A 401 52.17 -15.38 -18.77
N PRO A 402 51.68 -16.58 -18.36
CA PRO A 402 50.57 -16.68 -17.41
C PRO A 402 50.88 -16.01 -16.07
N LEU A 403 52.11 -16.14 -15.56
CA LEU A 403 52.56 -15.45 -14.33
C LEU A 403 52.49 -13.91 -14.42
N LEU A 404 52.64 -13.34 -15.62
CA LEU A 404 52.50 -11.89 -15.81
C LEU A 404 51.02 -11.49 -15.76
N VAL A 405 50.14 -12.26 -16.42
CA VAL A 405 48.68 -12.03 -16.41
C VAL A 405 48.11 -12.15 -14.98
N LEU A 406 48.53 -13.18 -14.24
CA LEU A 406 48.10 -13.43 -12.86
C LEU A 406 48.56 -12.37 -11.85
N LEU A 407 49.60 -11.59 -12.17
CA LEU A 407 50.01 -10.42 -11.37
C LEU A 407 49.35 -9.13 -11.87
N LEU A 408 49.27 -8.96 -13.19
CA LEU A 408 48.80 -7.72 -13.82
C LEU A 408 47.29 -7.53 -13.67
N CYS A 409 46.46 -8.57 -13.81
CA CYS A 409 45.01 -8.44 -13.66
C CYS A 409 44.60 -8.02 -12.24
N PRO A 410 45.06 -8.66 -11.14
CA PRO A 410 44.74 -8.20 -9.78
C PRO A 410 45.34 -6.84 -9.43
N VAL A 411 46.49 -6.45 -10.01
CA VAL A 411 47.07 -5.11 -9.78
C VAL A 411 46.23 -4.02 -10.46
N ILE A 412 45.76 -4.24 -11.70
CA ILE A 412 44.88 -3.27 -12.37
C ILE A 412 43.53 -3.16 -11.63
N VAL A 413 42.92 -4.29 -11.27
CA VAL A 413 41.70 -4.32 -10.46
C VAL A 413 41.91 -3.64 -9.10
N GLY A 414 43.03 -3.93 -8.43
CA GLY A 414 43.38 -3.35 -7.13
C GLY A 414 43.54 -1.83 -7.17
N ILE A 415 44.11 -1.29 -8.26
CA ILE A 415 44.25 0.17 -8.46
C ILE A 415 42.88 0.81 -8.71
N VAL A 416 42.09 0.29 -9.65
CA VAL A 416 40.78 0.88 -10.00
C VAL A 416 39.79 0.75 -8.83
N GLY A 417 39.71 -0.44 -8.22
CA GLY A 417 38.92 -0.69 -7.03
C GLY A 417 39.34 0.15 -5.84
N GLY A 418 40.65 0.21 -5.53
CA GLY A 418 41.17 0.94 -4.38
C GLY A 418 41.01 2.47 -4.48
N VAL A 419 41.16 3.05 -5.67
CA VAL A 419 40.91 4.49 -5.87
C VAL A 419 39.40 4.77 -5.89
N GLY A 420 38.59 3.92 -6.50
CA GLY A 420 37.14 4.10 -6.51
C GLY A 420 36.49 3.95 -5.13
N LEU A 421 37.03 3.10 -4.25
CA LEU A 421 36.58 2.97 -2.86
C LEU A 421 36.74 4.26 -2.04
N SER A 422 37.69 5.15 -2.37
CA SER A 422 37.78 6.46 -1.70
C SER A 422 36.71 7.47 -2.15
N PHE A 423 35.90 7.12 -3.14
CA PHE A 423 34.73 7.88 -3.60
C PHE A 423 33.40 7.11 -3.40
N LEU A 424 33.44 5.95 -2.75
CA LEU A 424 32.23 5.18 -2.47
C LEU A 424 31.35 5.91 -1.45
N GLN A 425 30.12 6.21 -1.84
CA GLN A 425 29.06 6.67 -0.95
C GLN A 425 28.03 5.55 -0.81
N ILE A 426 27.66 5.23 0.42
CA ILE A 426 26.59 4.27 0.73
C ILE A 426 25.34 5.08 1.05
N GLU A 427 24.25 4.82 0.35
CA GLU A 427 22.94 5.40 0.66
C GLU A 427 22.23 4.54 1.71
N GLN A 428 21.67 5.20 2.71
CA GLN A 428 20.96 4.57 3.83
C GLN A 428 19.56 5.16 4.06
N ASN A 429 19.24 6.34 3.53
CA ASN A 429 17.86 6.84 3.62
C ASN A 429 16.96 6.03 2.66
N PRO A 430 15.88 5.36 3.15
CA PRO A 430 14.95 4.64 2.28
C PRO A 430 14.30 5.54 1.21
N GLU A 431 14.06 6.82 1.49
CA GLU A 431 13.42 7.76 0.55
C GLU A 431 14.25 7.90 -0.73
N HIS A 432 15.55 8.21 -0.61
CA HIS A 432 16.48 8.29 -1.74
C HIS A 432 16.80 6.94 -2.41
N LEU A 433 16.42 5.80 -1.82
CA LEU A 433 16.55 4.48 -2.44
C LEU A 433 15.35 4.16 -3.36
N TRP A 434 14.16 4.61 -3.00
CA TRP A 434 12.90 4.26 -3.67
C TRP A 434 12.29 5.38 -4.52
N VAL A 435 12.51 6.65 -4.16
CA VAL A 435 11.96 7.84 -4.85
C VAL A 435 12.99 8.42 -5.82
N GLU A 436 12.55 8.79 -7.03
CA GLU A 436 13.38 9.46 -8.03
C GLU A 436 13.64 10.92 -7.64
N ASP A 437 14.90 11.37 -7.64
CA ASP A 437 15.36 12.74 -7.29
C ASP A 437 14.70 13.87 -8.13
N HIS A 438 13.99 13.52 -9.20
CA HIS A 438 13.27 14.44 -10.10
C HIS A 438 11.77 14.13 -10.21
N SER A 439 11.24 13.27 -9.33
CA SER A 439 9.82 12.96 -9.25
C SER A 439 8.97 14.17 -8.88
N THR A 440 7.69 14.15 -9.25
CA THR A 440 6.72 15.16 -8.80
C THR A 440 6.47 15.09 -7.30
N VAL A 441 6.56 13.90 -6.70
CA VAL A 441 6.38 13.67 -5.26
C VAL A 441 7.43 14.44 -4.46
N LEU A 442 8.72 14.26 -4.77
CA LEU A 442 9.79 14.98 -4.08
C LEU A 442 9.72 16.50 -4.30
N GLN A 443 9.22 16.96 -5.46
CA GLN A 443 8.99 18.39 -5.71
C GLN A 443 7.84 18.95 -4.86
N GLN A 444 6.75 18.19 -4.68
CA GLN A 444 5.63 18.57 -3.83
C GLN A 444 6.01 18.57 -2.34
N GLU A 445 6.78 17.56 -1.92
CA GLU A 445 7.32 17.45 -0.57
C GLU A 445 8.32 18.59 -0.27
N THR A 446 9.28 18.86 -1.16
CA THR A 446 10.20 20.00 -1.02
C THR A 446 9.44 21.31 -0.91
N PHE A 447 8.42 21.53 -1.74
CA PHE A 447 7.58 22.73 -1.67
C PHE A 447 6.85 22.85 -0.33
N PHE A 448 6.31 21.74 0.21
CA PHE A 448 5.68 21.73 1.53
C PHE A 448 6.70 22.05 2.63
N ASN A 449 7.83 21.35 2.65
CA ASN A 449 8.90 21.49 3.65
C ASN A 449 9.48 22.92 3.68
N GLU A 450 9.60 23.59 2.52
CA GLU A 450 10.06 24.99 2.42
C GLU A 450 9.06 26.02 3.00
N HIS A 451 7.75 25.73 3.00
CA HIS A 451 6.70 26.68 3.41
C HIS A 451 6.10 26.39 4.80
N PHE A 452 6.06 25.12 5.21
CA PHE A 452 5.37 24.66 6.42
C PHE A 452 6.28 23.96 7.44
N SER A 453 7.59 23.87 7.16
CA SER A 453 8.55 22.97 7.84
C SER A 453 8.33 21.49 7.46
N PRO A 454 9.33 20.59 7.62
CA PRO A 454 9.10 19.15 7.42
C PRO A 454 7.99 18.61 8.31
N PHE A 455 7.23 17.64 7.77
CA PHE A 455 6.16 16.98 8.51
C PHE A 455 6.68 16.37 9.82
N TRP A 456 5.88 16.51 10.89
CA TRP A 456 6.25 16.11 12.24
C TRP A 456 6.49 14.60 12.36
N ARG A 457 7.25 14.21 13.39
CA ARG A 457 7.42 12.80 13.76
C ARG A 457 6.22 12.38 14.61
N ILE A 458 5.83 11.11 14.49
CA ILE A 458 4.65 10.54 15.13
C ILE A 458 5.08 9.34 15.95
N GLU A 459 4.82 9.39 17.24
CA GLU A 459 5.08 8.32 18.19
C GLU A 459 3.72 7.87 18.77
N GLN A 460 3.23 6.74 18.28
CA GLN A 460 1.85 6.28 18.49
C GLN A 460 1.81 4.98 19.29
N VAL A 461 0.85 4.88 20.21
CA VAL A 461 0.61 3.70 21.06
C VAL A 461 -0.88 3.33 21.01
N PHE A 462 -1.17 2.12 20.53
CA PHE A 462 -2.48 1.49 20.65
C PHE A 462 -2.53 0.71 21.97
N ILE A 463 -3.58 0.92 22.77
CA ILE A 463 -3.78 0.29 24.07
C ILE A 463 -5.10 -0.47 24.06
N VAL A 464 -5.04 -1.77 24.36
CA VAL A 464 -6.15 -2.74 24.24
C VAL A 464 -6.21 -3.58 25.53
N VAL A 465 -7.40 -4.03 25.94
CA VAL A 465 -7.50 -5.02 27.03
C VAL A 465 -7.06 -6.39 26.54
N ASP A 466 -6.28 -7.13 27.33
CA ASP A 466 -5.82 -8.48 26.97
C ASP A 466 -6.99 -9.50 26.89
N GLU A 467 -6.88 -10.52 26.03
CA GLU A 467 -7.99 -11.37 25.52
C GLU A 467 -8.70 -12.25 26.58
N ALA A 468 -8.34 -12.13 27.87
CA ALA A 468 -9.07 -12.75 28.97
C ALA A 468 -10.42 -12.06 29.30
N ALA A 469 -10.66 -10.89 28.71
CA ALA A 469 -11.88 -10.08 28.83
C ALA A 469 -13.08 -10.68 28.06
N THR A 470 -14.26 -10.68 28.67
CA THR A 470 -15.50 -11.09 27.98
C THR A 470 -16.13 -9.93 27.19
N ASP A 471 -17.15 -10.19 26.36
CA ASP A 471 -17.89 -9.17 25.58
C ASP A 471 -18.50 -8.04 26.46
N GLU A 472 -18.60 -8.27 27.77
CA GLU A 472 -19.04 -7.31 28.80
C GLU A 472 -17.89 -6.44 29.38
N ASP A 473 -16.61 -6.80 29.16
CA ASP A 473 -15.41 -6.11 29.67
C ASP A 473 -14.86 -5.07 28.65
N ARG A 474 -15.72 -4.41 27.87
CA ARG A 474 -15.31 -3.33 26.96
C ARG A 474 -14.70 -2.17 27.76
N LEU A 475 -13.62 -1.60 27.23
CA LEU A 475 -12.63 -0.77 27.94
C LEU A 475 -13.24 0.41 28.72
N ILE A 476 -14.35 0.97 28.25
CA ILE A 476 -15.03 2.17 28.78
C ILE A 476 -16.31 1.85 29.59
N VAL A 477 -16.83 0.61 29.55
CA VAL A 477 -18.21 0.29 29.95
C VAL A 477 -18.39 -0.01 31.45
N ASN A 478 -17.30 -0.24 32.20
CA ASN A 478 -17.36 -0.58 33.63
C ASN A 478 -16.62 0.45 34.49
N SER A 479 -17.38 1.38 35.09
CA SER A 479 -16.87 2.55 35.83
C SER A 479 -15.93 2.27 37.01
N THR A 480 -15.74 1.02 37.42
CA THR A 480 -14.70 0.65 38.39
C THR A 480 -13.37 0.35 37.72
N LYS A 481 -13.28 -0.70 36.89
CA LYS A 481 -12.03 -1.05 36.18
C LYS A 481 -11.58 0.03 35.18
N SER A 482 -12.52 0.71 34.51
CA SER A 482 -12.18 1.71 33.49
C SER A 482 -11.43 2.92 34.07
N LEU A 483 -11.58 3.22 35.37
CA LEU A 483 -10.75 4.22 36.04
C LEU A 483 -9.35 3.69 36.35
N ASP A 484 -9.23 2.45 36.86
CA ASP A 484 -7.93 1.79 37.08
C ASP A 484 -7.10 1.74 35.77
N TYR A 485 -7.77 1.48 34.63
CA TYR A 485 -7.14 1.51 33.30
C TYR A 485 -6.67 2.92 32.91
N LEU A 486 -7.52 3.95 33.07
CA LEU A 486 -7.18 5.33 32.72
C LEU A 486 -6.05 5.90 33.58
N ASP A 487 -5.99 5.55 34.87
CA ASP A 487 -4.88 5.94 35.75
C ASP A 487 -3.55 5.28 35.34
N ALA A 488 -3.56 3.99 34.98
CA ALA A 488 -2.36 3.30 34.48
C ALA A 488 -1.84 3.90 33.16
N ILE A 489 -2.75 4.29 32.26
CA ILE A 489 -2.42 4.99 31.01
C ILE A 489 -1.86 6.40 31.32
N LEU A 490 -2.44 7.11 32.30
CA LEU A 490 -1.98 8.44 32.72
C LEU A 490 -0.60 8.40 33.39
N GLU A 491 -0.30 7.36 34.19
CA GLU A 491 1.03 7.14 34.77
C GLU A 491 2.08 6.99 33.67
N VAL A 492 1.83 6.17 32.64
CA VAL A 492 2.73 6.00 31.50
C VAL A 492 2.85 7.28 30.66
N GLN A 493 1.74 7.99 30.41
CA GLN A 493 1.76 9.25 29.65
C GLN A 493 2.61 10.31 30.37
N HIS A 494 2.51 10.41 31.70
CA HIS A 494 3.37 11.28 32.50
C HIS A 494 4.83 10.80 32.56
N LEU A 495 5.07 9.49 32.64
CA LEU A 495 6.42 8.91 32.67
C LEU A 495 7.19 9.23 31.38
N ILE A 496 6.56 9.04 30.22
CA ILE A 496 7.11 9.39 28.90
C ILE A 496 7.37 10.90 28.80
N ALA A 497 6.43 11.74 29.27
CA ALA A 497 6.56 13.19 29.16
C ALA A 497 7.66 13.79 30.07
N GLN A 498 7.92 13.19 31.23
CA GLN A 498 8.81 13.76 32.27
C GLN A 498 10.19 13.09 32.35
N THR A 499 10.40 11.92 31.74
CA THR A 499 11.69 11.23 31.79
C THR A 499 12.71 11.91 30.87
N PRO A 500 13.89 12.33 31.37
CA PRO A 500 14.95 12.89 30.55
C PRO A 500 15.82 11.79 29.91
N SER A 501 16.40 12.05 28.74
CA SER A 501 17.40 11.14 28.14
C SER A 501 18.65 10.98 29.04
N ASN A 502 19.32 9.82 28.95
CA ASN A 502 20.50 9.52 29.75
C ASN A 502 21.75 10.23 29.25
N THR A 503 21.86 10.49 27.94
CA THR A 503 23.07 11.07 27.34
C THR A 503 23.09 12.60 27.32
N SER A 504 21.98 13.26 26.97
CA SER A 504 21.92 14.74 26.92
C SER A 504 20.91 15.40 27.89
N GLY A 505 20.01 14.63 28.51
CA GLY A 505 19.07 15.13 29.52
C GLY A 505 17.78 15.75 28.95
N ILE A 506 17.44 15.45 27.69
CA ILE A 506 16.30 16.02 26.97
C ILE A 506 14.99 15.42 27.43
N VAL A 507 13.98 16.27 27.65
CA VAL A 507 12.59 15.88 27.93
C VAL A 507 11.69 16.13 26.72
N LEU A 508 10.49 15.54 26.70
CA LEU A 508 9.49 15.73 25.65
C LEU A 508 9.20 17.22 25.38
N GLU A 509 9.19 18.05 26.43
CA GLU A 509 8.93 19.49 26.33
C GLU A 509 9.97 20.25 25.47
N ASP A 510 11.20 19.76 25.32
CA ASP A 510 12.22 20.39 24.47
C ASP A 510 12.07 20.06 22.97
N LEU A 511 11.21 19.11 22.61
CA LEU A 511 11.12 18.52 21.27
C LEU A 511 9.71 18.55 20.66
N CYS A 512 8.67 18.58 21.49
CA CYS A 512 7.28 18.41 21.07
C CYS A 512 6.73 19.54 20.18
N PHE A 513 5.81 19.18 19.30
CA PHE A 513 5.04 20.13 18.49
C PHE A 513 4.13 20.99 19.39
N ARG A 514 4.15 22.30 19.15
CA ARG A 514 3.39 23.32 19.90
C ARG A 514 2.55 24.17 18.93
N PRO A 515 1.24 23.92 18.79
CA PRO A 515 0.39 24.71 17.90
C PRO A 515 0.13 26.13 18.42
N ILE A 516 0.16 26.33 19.75
CA ILE A 516 -0.07 27.64 20.39
C ILE A 516 1.21 28.08 21.12
N PRO A 517 1.84 29.21 20.72
CA PRO A 517 3.05 29.69 21.37
C PRO A 517 2.86 29.99 22.87
N GLY A 518 3.67 29.35 23.71
CA GLY A 518 3.61 29.50 25.17
C GLY A 518 2.66 28.54 25.88
N GLN A 519 1.93 27.69 25.15
CA GLN A 519 1.29 26.49 25.70
C GLN A 519 2.29 25.31 25.75
N GLY A 520 1.86 24.22 26.41
CA GLY A 520 2.59 22.95 26.46
C GLY A 520 2.59 22.16 25.13
N CYS A 521 3.01 20.91 25.21
CA CYS A 521 3.02 19.97 24.08
C CYS A 521 1.61 19.60 23.60
N ASN A 522 1.44 19.37 22.30
CA ASN A 522 0.29 18.62 21.80
C ASN A 522 0.50 17.11 22.04
N ILE A 523 -0.39 16.48 22.80
CA ILE A 523 -0.43 15.04 23.06
C ILE A 523 -1.89 14.63 22.89
N GLN A 524 -2.20 13.87 21.85
CA GLN A 524 -3.57 13.46 21.55
C GLN A 524 -3.90 12.20 22.36
N SER A 525 -4.96 12.28 23.16
CA SER A 525 -5.28 11.27 24.17
C SER A 525 -6.69 11.47 24.73
N VAL A 526 -7.38 10.38 25.07
CA VAL A 526 -8.67 10.43 25.81
C VAL A 526 -8.51 11.13 27.18
N LEU A 527 -7.31 11.15 27.74
CA LEU A 527 -6.98 11.89 28.96
C LEU A 527 -6.99 13.43 28.76
N GLY A 528 -6.97 13.90 27.50
CA GLY A 528 -7.11 15.31 27.13
C GLY A 528 -8.41 15.94 27.64
N PHE A 529 -9.52 15.19 27.66
CA PHE A 529 -10.82 15.66 28.20
C PHE A 529 -10.77 16.09 29.68
N TRP A 530 -9.80 15.57 30.44
CA TRP A 530 -9.53 15.93 31.84
C TRP A 530 -8.19 16.68 31.99
N GLN A 531 -7.73 17.33 30.92
CA GLN A 531 -6.50 18.12 30.84
C GLN A 531 -5.24 17.32 31.24
N SER A 532 -5.26 15.99 31.01
CA SER A 532 -4.21 15.05 31.41
C SER A 532 -3.76 15.22 32.87
N SER A 533 -4.72 15.30 33.81
CA SER A 533 -4.46 15.38 35.24
C SER A 533 -5.38 14.45 36.04
N ALA A 534 -4.78 13.72 36.99
CA ALA A 534 -5.50 12.77 37.83
C ALA A 534 -6.55 13.44 38.72
N THR A 535 -6.34 14.70 39.12
CA THR A 535 -7.28 15.41 40.01
C THR A 535 -8.58 15.78 39.31
N THR A 536 -8.50 16.27 38.07
CA THR A 536 -9.66 16.63 37.23
C THR A 536 -10.40 15.39 36.75
N LEU A 537 -9.68 14.30 36.45
CA LEU A 537 -10.27 12.99 36.18
C LEU A 537 -11.10 12.51 37.39
N HIS A 538 -10.51 12.43 38.58
CA HIS A 538 -11.19 11.96 39.79
C HIS A 538 -12.33 12.86 40.25
N GLU A 539 -12.20 14.19 40.12
CA GLU A 539 -13.23 15.13 40.56
C GLU A 539 -14.48 15.09 39.67
N ARG A 540 -14.32 14.99 38.35
CA ARG A 540 -15.46 14.98 37.40
C ARG A 540 -16.10 13.60 37.22
N THR A 541 -15.33 12.52 37.37
CA THR A 541 -15.87 11.15 37.28
C THR A 541 -16.49 10.64 38.58
N ALA A 542 -16.55 11.48 39.63
CA ALA A 542 -17.05 11.15 40.96
C ALA A 542 -18.56 10.79 41.00
N GLY A 543 -18.88 9.51 40.84
CA GLY A 543 -20.22 8.95 41.00
C GLY A 543 -20.34 7.56 40.36
N PRO A 544 -21.43 6.81 40.61
CA PRO A 544 -21.61 5.47 40.03
C PRO A 544 -21.54 5.49 38.48
N ASP A 545 -22.09 6.54 37.88
CA ASP A 545 -22.14 6.76 36.43
C ASP A 545 -21.27 7.96 36.00
N GLY A 546 -20.37 8.46 36.87
CA GLY A 546 -19.68 9.74 36.67
C GLY A 546 -18.73 9.73 35.47
N LEU A 547 -17.97 8.64 35.28
CA LEU A 547 -17.12 8.45 34.10
C LEU A 547 -17.93 8.50 32.79
N TYR A 548 -19.03 7.73 32.71
CA TYR A 548 -19.89 7.69 31.54
C TYR A 548 -20.47 9.07 31.21
N ASN A 549 -21.00 9.78 32.21
CA ASN A 549 -21.58 11.11 31.99
C ASN A 549 -20.54 12.16 31.59
N SER A 550 -19.35 12.15 32.19
CA SER A 550 -18.26 13.07 31.82
C SER A 550 -17.74 12.79 30.42
N LEU A 551 -17.61 11.52 30.03
CA LEU A 551 -17.12 11.13 28.72
C LEU A 551 -18.16 11.39 27.62
N ALA A 552 -19.43 11.04 27.86
CA ALA A 552 -20.53 11.34 26.94
C ALA A 552 -20.74 12.85 26.76
N HIS A 553 -20.44 13.67 27.77
CA HIS A 553 -20.44 15.12 27.61
C HIS A 553 -19.36 15.61 26.63
N CYS A 554 -18.12 15.12 26.76
CA CYS A 554 -17.02 15.56 25.92
C CYS A 554 -17.05 14.97 24.50
N ILE A 555 -17.46 13.71 24.33
CA ILE A 555 -17.78 13.15 23.00
C ILE A 555 -18.94 13.93 22.36
N GLY A 556 -19.93 14.35 23.15
CA GLY A 556 -21.05 15.17 22.70
C GLY A 556 -20.75 16.66 22.47
N ASN A 557 -19.59 17.17 22.90
CA ASN A 557 -19.15 18.55 22.66
C ASN A 557 -17.64 18.73 22.96
N PRO A 558 -16.73 18.33 22.06
CA PRO A 558 -15.28 18.39 22.32
C PRO A 558 -14.70 19.81 22.38
N ILE A 559 -15.47 20.83 21.94
CA ILE A 559 -15.09 22.25 22.03
C ILE A 559 -15.57 22.88 23.36
N ALA A 560 -16.26 22.13 24.23
CA ALA A 560 -16.61 22.62 25.56
C ALA A 560 -15.34 23.03 26.34
N ALA A 561 -15.38 24.19 27.02
CA ALA A 561 -14.20 24.79 27.62
C ALA A 561 -13.57 23.95 28.75
N ASP A 562 -14.31 23.00 29.31
CA ASP A 562 -13.87 21.99 30.26
C ASP A 562 -13.43 20.68 29.60
N CYS A 563 -13.84 20.39 28.36
CA CYS A 563 -13.45 19.20 27.59
C CYS A 563 -12.22 19.40 26.68
N MET A 564 -11.81 20.65 26.41
CA MET A 564 -10.57 20.93 25.69
C MET A 564 -9.33 20.40 26.44
N SER A 565 -8.30 20.03 25.70
CA SER A 565 -7.00 19.56 26.19
C SER A 565 -6.26 20.59 27.04
N ALA A 566 -5.17 20.18 27.69
CA ALA A 566 -4.36 21.05 28.55
C ALA A 566 -3.78 22.30 27.82
N ILE A 567 -3.68 22.27 26.49
CA ILE A 567 -3.23 23.40 25.66
C ILE A 567 -4.37 24.28 25.14
N GLY A 568 -5.63 23.91 25.38
CA GLY A 568 -6.81 24.59 24.85
C GLY A 568 -7.17 24.22 23.41
N ALA A 569 -6.91 22.98 23.00
CA ALA A 569 -7.35 22.42 21.71
C ALA A 569 -8.42 21.34 21.94
N PRO A 570 -9.37 21.12 21.02
CA PRO A 570 -10.24 19.95 21.05
C PRO A 570 -9.42 18.67 20.78
N GLU A 571 -9.81 17.55 21.39
CA GLU A 571 -9.30 16.23 21.03
C GLU A 571 -10.07 15.67 19.83
N GLU A 572 -9.37 14.98 18.92
CA GLU A 572 -9.96 14.39 17.71
C GLU A 572 -10.47 12.97 17.99
N LEU A 573 -11.78 12.74 17.85
CA LEU A 573 -12.44 11.53 18.37
C LEU A 573 -11.95 10.27 17.64
N ASP A 574 -11.89 10.33 16.32
CA ASP A 574 -11.45 9.22 15.46
C ASP A 574 -9.91 9.03 15.45
N ALA A 575 -9.17 9.90 16.14
CA ALA A 575 -7.72 9.77 16.38
C ALA A 575 -7.37 9.16 17.76
N ILE A 576 -8.25 9.28 18.76
CA ILE A 576 -8.02 8.82 20.15
C ILE A 576 -8.73 7.51 20.50
N PHE A 577 -9.76 7.12 19.74
CA PHE A 577 -10.51 5.88 19.92
C PHE A 577 -10.28 4.91 18.74
N GLY A 578 -10.34 3.61 19.02
CA GLY A 578 -10.22 2.55 18.00
C GLY A 578 -11.26 1.43 18.15
N GLY A 579 -11.52 0.74 17.04
CA GLY A 579 -12.30 -0.51 17.00
C GLY A 579 -13.80 -0.41 17.36
N PHE A 580 -14.40 0.79 17.38
CA PHE A 580 -15.85 0.98 17.53
C PHE A 580 -16.61 0.81 16.20
N PRO A 581 -17.87 0.32 16.20
CA PRO A 581 -18.74 0.34 15.03
C PRO A 581 -19.31 1.75 14.77
N ASP A 582 -19.47 2.11 13.50
CA ASP A 582 -20.02 3.39 13.04
C ASP A 582 -19.49 4.61 13.83
N SER A 583 -20.34 5.32 14.59
CA SER A 583 -19.94 6.47 15.43
C SER A 583 -20.12 6.22 16.94
N ASP A 584 -19.98 4.97 17.38
CA ASP A 584 -20.22 4.54 18.77
C ASP A 584 -18.93 4.55 19.62
N TYR A 585 -18.32 5.73 19.76
CA TYR A 585 -17.03 5.94 20.45
C TYR A 585 -16.99 5.39 21.89
N ILE A 586 -18.14 5.35 22.58
CA ILE A 586 -18.28 4.83 23.96
C ILE A 586 -18.06 3.31 24.01
N HIS A 587 -18.33 2.60 22.92
CA HIS A 587 -18.13 1.16 22.79
C HIS A 587 -16.87 0.77 22.00
N SER A 588 -15.88 1.67 21.96
CA SER A 588 -14.52 1.40 21.47
C SER A 588 -13.81 0.28 22.24
N THR A 589 -12.93 -0.43 21.54
CA THR A 589 -12.15 -1.56 22.06
C THR A 589 -10.70 -1.21 22.32
N ALA A 590 -10.20 -0.13 21.71
CA ALA A 590 -8.85 0.37 21.85
C ALA A 590 -8.83 1.88 22.13
N LEU A 591 -7.83 2.32 22.91
CA LEU A 591 -7.49 3.73 23.07
C LEU A 591 -6.15 4.01 22.37
N VAL A 592 -6.00 5.21 21.81
CA VAL A 592 -4.79 5.64 21.10
C VAL A 592 -4.16 6.82 21.85
N LEU A 593 -2.87 6.71 22.11
CA LEU A 593 -2.02 7.84 22.49
C LEU A 593 -1.16 8.23 21.30
N THR A 594 -1.12 9.52 20.95
CA THR A 594 -0.21 10.03 19.91
C THR A 594 0.59 11.22 20.44
N PHE A 595 1.91 11.07 20.48
CA PHE A 595 2.86 12.15 20.71
C PHE A 595 3.37 12.67 19.35
N LEU A 596 3.67 13.97 19.29
CA LEU A 596 4.09 14.65 18.06
C LEU A 596 5.38 15.43 18.31
N LEU A 597 6.47 15.12 17.61
CA LEU A 597 7.76 15.82 17.72
C LEU A 597 8.06 16.67 16.48
N ASN A 598 8.75 17.79 16.68
CA ASN A 598 9.23 18.61 15.57
C ASN A 598 10.30 17.86 14.77
N ASN A 599 10.25 17.94 13.44
CA ASN A 599 11.16 17.24 12.52
C ASN A 599 12.16 18.12 11.72
N PRO A 600 12.59 19.31 12.17
CA PRO A 600 13.60 20.07 11.43
C PRO A 600 14.97 19.38 11.53
N ALA A 601 15.75 19.40 10.45
CA ALA A 601 17.02 18.67 10.32
C ALA A 601 18.13 19.05 11.33
N ASN A 602 17.92 20.05 12.20
CA ASN A 602 18.80 20.42 13.30
C ASN A 602 18.40 19.76 14.65
N GLU A 603 17.22 19.13 14.70
CA GLU A 603 16.65 18.52 15.90
C GLU A 603 16.31 17.03 15.72
N THR A 604 16.29 16.51 14.48
CA THR A 604 16.07 15.09 14.18
C THR A 604 16.98 14.15 14.98
N ASP A 605 18.28 14.46 15.12
CA ASP A 605 19.21 13.67 15.94
C ASP A 605 18.80 13.62 17.43
N ARG A 606 18.24 14.73 17.95
CA ARG A 606 17.77 14.85 19.34
C ARG A 606 16.44 14.13 19.55
N ALA A 607 15.54 14.15 18.56
CA ALA A 607 14.32 13.37 18.57
C ALA A 607 14.63 11.86 18.57
N VAL A 608 15.54 11.42 17.70
CA VAL A 608 15.99 10.01 17.62
C VAL A 608 16.71 9.56 18.90
N GLU A 609 17.43 10.45 19.60
CA GLU A 609 17.97 10.16 20.94
C GLU A 609 16.84 9.89 21.94
N TRP A 610 15.82 10.74 22.00
CA TRP A 610 14.69 10.59 22.92
C TRP A 610 13.79 9.38 22.58
N GLU A 611 13.53 9.12 21.29
CA GLU A 611 12.80 7.93 20.82
C GLU A 611 13.47 6.63 21.32
N ARG A 612 14.81 6.54 21.22
CA ARG A 612 15.59 5.36 21.61
C ARG A 612 15.90 5.25 23.09
N GLU A 613 16.15 6.36 23.80
CA GLU A 613 16.53 6.35 25.21
C GLU A 613 15.35 6.47 26.19
N VAL A 614 14.20 7.00 25.74
CA VAL A 614 13.03 7.26 26.60
C VAL A 614 11.79 6.53 26.12
N PHE A 615 11.30 6.81 24.89
CA PHE A 615 10.00 6.31 24.43
C PHE A 615 9.97 4.77 24.31
N LEU A 616 10.88 4.18 23.53
CA LEU A 616 10.91 2.74 23.30
C LEU A 616 11.21 1.93 24.59
N PRO A 617 12.21 2.27 25.43
CA PRO A 617 12.50 1.49 26.64
C PRO A 617 11.40 1.54 27.71
N ILE A 618 10.67 2.66 27.82
CA ILE A 618 9.49 2.71 28.72
C ILE A 618 8.43 1.71 28.23
N LEU A 619 8.18 1.65 26.92
CA LEU A 619 7.13 0.82 26.35
C LEU A 619 7.50 -0.68 26.25
N THR A 620 8.79 -1.04 26.17
CA THR A 620 9.23 -2.45 26.26
C THR A 620 9.12 -3.03 27.67
N ASP A 621 9.48 -2.23 28.69
CA ASP A 621 9.67 -2.70 30.07
C ASP A 621 8.44 -2.40 30.97
N ASN A 622 7.28 -2.17 30.35
CA ASN A 622 6.13 -1.48 30.97
C ASN A 622 5.25 -2.39 31.86
N ASP A 623 5.82 -2.85 32.99
CA ASP A 623 5.13 -3.62 34.04
C ASP A 623 3.78 -2.99 34.48
N ALA A 624 3.63 -1.66 34.41
CA ALA A 624 2.43 -0.94 34.83
C ALA A 624 1.18 -1.28 34.01
N LEU A 625 1.28 -1.28 32.67
CA LEU A 625 0.17 -1.63 31.78
C LEU A 625 -0.16 -3.13 31.87
N ALA A 626 0.88 -3.97 31.93
CA ALA A 626 0.72 -5.41 32.13
C ALA A 626 0.04 -5.75 33.47
N ALA A 627 0.35 -5.01 34.55
CA ALA A 627 -0.29 -5.17 35.85
C ALA A 627 -1.77 -4.72 35.86
N ALA A 628 -2.14 -3.76 35.00
CA ALA A 628 -3.53 -3.36 34.77
C ALA A 628 -4.32 -4.33 33.85
N GLY A 629 -3.64 -5.28 33.18
CA GLY A 629 -4.25 -6.17 32.19
C GLY A 629 -4.41 -5.54 30.79
N LEU A 630 -3.61 -4.51 30.49
CA LEU A 630 -3.58 -3.79 29.23
C LEU A 630 -2.38 -4.24 28.37
N ARG A 631 -2.65 -4.54 27.10
CA ARG A 631 -1.65 -4.75 26.05
C ARG A 631 -1.41 -3.43 25.32
N ALA A 632 -0.14 -3.06 25.12
CA ALA A 632 0.25 -1.90 24.33
C ALA A 632 1.07 -2.33 23.10
N SER A 633 0.72 -1.79 21.94
CA SER A 633 1.50 -1.91 20.71
C SER A 633 1.89 -0.51 20.24
N TYR A 634 3.14 -0.31 19.85
CA TYR A 634 3.71 1.02 19.68
C TYR A 634 4.66 1.11 18.49
N SER A 635 4.80 2.33 17.98
CA SER A 635 5.78 2.69 16.94
C SER A 635 6.31 4.09 17.20
N ALA A 636 7.61 4.28 17.02
CA ALA A 636 8.25 5.58 16.89
C ALA A 636 8.74 5.75 15.44
N GLN A 637 8.94 6.99 14.99
CA GLN A 637 9.32 7.28 13.61
C GLN A 637 10.68 6.65 13.21
N ILE A 638 11.59 6.37 14.16
CA ILE A 638 12.83 5.59 13.91
C ILE A 638 12.63 4.07 13.83
N SER A 639 11.57 3.50 14.44
CA SER A 639 11.42 2.06 14.69
C SER A 639 11.57 1.20 13.43
N VAL A 640 10.96 1.61 12.31
CA VAL A 640 11.01 0.87 11.04
C VAL A 640 12.43 0.79 10.47
N GLN A 641 13.25 1.83 10.70
CA GLN A 641 14.63 1.87 10.22
C GLN A 641 15.54 0.99 11.10
N ASP A 642 15.34 1.01 12.42
CA ASP A 642 16.13 0.24 13.37
C ASP A 642 15.85 -1.26 13.28
N GLU A 643 14.59 -1.68 13.12
CA GLU A 643 14.24 -3.10 12.96
C GLU A 643 14.76 -3.68 11.63
N LEU A 644 14.72 -2.90 10.53
CA LEU A 644 15.29 -3.29 9.24
C LEU A 644 16.83 -3.37 9.28
N ALA A 645 17.49 -2.47 10.02
CA ALA A 645 18.92 -2.52 10.27
C ALA A 645 19.32 -3.70 11.18
N SER A 646 18.47 -4.02 12.17
CA SER A 646 18.61 -5.17 13.06
C SER A 646 18.62 -6.49 12.27
N GLU A 647 17.63 -6.71 11.39
CA GLU A 647 17.54 -7.91 10.57
C GLU A 647 18.74 -8.07 9.63
N THR A 648 19.21 -6.97 9.04
CA THR A 648 20.39 -7.02 8.19
C THR A 648 21.65 -7.41 9.00
N SER A 649 21.68 -7.14 10.31
CA SER A 649 22.79 -7.52 11.19
C SER A 649 22.77 -9.01 11.58
N THR A 650 21.58 -9.60 11.77
CA THR A 650 21.38 -11.02 12.09
C THR A 650 21.67 -11.93 10.89
N ASP A 651 21.50 -11.44 9.66
CA ASP A 651 21.71 -12.24 8.45
C ASP A 651 23.16 -12.31 7.93
N ILE A 652 24.03 -11.35 8.29
CA ILE A 652 25.48 -11.36 7.97
C ILE A 652 26.16 -12.73 8.21
N PRO A 653 25.99 -13.43 9.36
CA PRO A 653 26.56 -14.76 9.56
C PRO A 653 25.98 -15.83 8.62
N THR A 654 24.68 -15.76 8.27
CA THR A 654 24.01 -16.67 7.34
C THR A 654 24.56 -16.49 5.92
N ILE A 655 24.70 -15.23 5.48
CA ILE A 655 25.31 -14.83 4.21
C ILE A 655 26.77 -15.30 4.14
N ALA A 656 27.56 -15.09 5.20
CA ALA A 656 28.94 -15.57 5.27
C ALA A 656 29.04 -17.11 5.20
N ALA A 657 28.12 -17.83 5.86
CA ALA A 657 28.07 -19.29 5.82
C ALA A 657 27.71 -19.82 4.42
N SER A 658 26.77 -19.17 3.71
CA SER A 658 26.39 -19.58 2.36
C SER A 658 27.52 -19.33 1.34
N TYR A 659 28.25 -18.22 1.43
CA TYR A 659 29.47 -17.99 0.65
C TYR A 659 30.54 -19.07 0.88
N VAL A 660 30.77 -19.49 2.13
CA VAL A 660 31.70 -20.60 2.45
C VAL A 660 31.19 -21.93 1.87
N ALA A 661 29.89 -22.21 1.98
CA ALA A 661 29.28 -23.41 1.41
C ALA A 661 29.41 -23.46 -0.12
N MET A 662 29.19 -22.34 -0.82
CA MET A 662 29.38 -22.25 -2.27
C MET A 662 30.85 -22.40 -2.68
N LEU A 663 31.80 -21.81 -1.94
CA LEU A 663 33.24 -22.00 -2.18
C LEU A 663 33.63 -23.49 -2.09
N VAL A 664 33.12 -24.19 -1.08
CA VAL A 664 33.33 -25.63 -0.91
C VAL A 664 32.67 -26.41 -2.04
N TYR A 665 31.42 -26.09 -2.40
CA TYR A 665 30.72 -26.73 -3.52
C TYR A 665 31.48 -26.61 -4.85
N VAL A 666 31.89 -25.40 -5.26
CA VAL A 666 32.62 -25.15 -6.52
C VAL A 666 33.96 -25.89 -6.52
N SER A 667 34.69 -25.85 -5.40
CA SER A 667 35.99 -26.52 -5.25
C SER A 667 35.87 -28.05 -5.31
N LEU A 668 34.80 -28.62 -4.74
CA LEU A 668 34.52 -30.05 -4.84
C LEU A 668 34.02 -30.43 -6.23
N ALA A 669 33.07 -29.69 -6.82
CA ALA A 669 32.48 -29.96 -8.14
C ALA A 669 33.55 -30.06 -9.23
N LEU A 670 34.39 -29.03 -9.37
CA LEU A 670 35.50 -29.03 -10.35
C LEU A 670 36.50 -30.18 -10.12
N SER A 671 36.64 -30.64 -8.88
CA SER A 671 37.54 -31.75 -8.53
C SER A 671 36.92 -33.13 -8.78
N PHE A 672 35.64 -33.32 -8.48
CA PHE A 672 34.91 -34.57 -8.72
C PHE A 672 34.67 -34.80 -10.22
N PHE A 673 34.14 -33.82 -10.95
CA PHE A 673 33.87 -33.94 -12.39
C PHE A 673 35.14 -34.10 -13.24
N GLY A 674 36.30 -33.61 -12.75
CA GLY A 674 37.62 -33.90 -13.34
C GLY A 674 38.12 -35.35 -13.18
N GLY A 675 37.32 -36.23 -12.56
CA GLY A 675 37.62 -37.64 -12.32
C GLY A 675 38.73 -37.87 -11.29
N ALA A 676 38.91 -36.97 -10.32
CA ALA A 676 39.99 -37.06 -9.34
C ALA A 676 39.75 -38.08 -8.23
N CYS A 677 38.48 -38.40 -7.95
CA CYS A 677 38.05 -39.09 -6.71
C CYS A 677 37.59 -40.54 -6.89
N ASP A 678 37.65 -41.10 -8.11
CA ASP A 678 37.25 -42.49 -8.37
C ASP A 678 38.19 -43.50 -7.68
N ALA A 679 37.62 -44.29 -6.76
CA ALA A 679 38.19 -45.48 -6.10
C ALA A 679 39.53 -45.28 -5.35
N PRO A 680 39.56 -45.32 -4.00
CA PRO A 680 40.77 -45.11 -3.20
C PRO A 680 41.75 -46.30 -3.28
N ARG A 681 42.56 -46.35 -4.35
CA ARG A 681 43.67 -47.30 -4.51
C ARG A 681 45.07 -46.68 -4.31
N SER A 682 45.17 -45.35 -4.26
CA SER A 682 46.33 -44.65 -3.65
C SER A 682 46.03 -43.16 -3.47
N ILE A 683 46.14 -42.66 -2.23
CA ILE A 683 45.90 -41.24 -1.87
C ILE A 683 46.78 -40.30 -2.70
N GLY A 684 48.05 -40.68 -2.92
CA GLY A 684 49.00 -39.89 -3.71
C GLY A 684 48.65 -39.69 -5.18
N ARG A 685 47.74 -40.48 -5.78
CA ARG A 685 47.27 -40.23 -7.16
C ARG A 685 46.12 -39.23 -7.22
N ALA A 686 45.19 -39.30 -6.25
CA ALA A 686 44.12 -38.32 -6.11
C ALA A 686 44.68 -36.91 -5.82
N ALA A 687 45.68 -36.80 -4.94
CA ALA A 687 46.33 -35.55 -4.57
C ALA A 687 47.08 -34.82 -5.73
N ILE A 688 47.36 -35.51 -6.83
CA ILE A 688 47.88 -34.90 -8.07
C ILE A 688 46.71 -34.45 -8.97
N ARG A 689 45.59 -35.18 -8.97
CA ARG A 689 44.47 -35.02 -9.90
C ARG A 689 43.39 -34.04 -9.45
N CYS A 690 43.38 -33.59 -8.18
CA CYS A 690 42.48 -32.52 -7.73
C CYS A 690 42.56 -31.27 -8.64
N ARG A 691 41.50 -30.46 -8.59
CA ARG A 691 41.34 -29.14 -9.23
C ARG A 691 41.11 -28.05 -8.19
N CYS A 692 41.61 -28.29 -6.98
CA CYS A 692 41.43 -27.49 -5.78
C CYS A 692 41.83 -26.02 -6.03
N THR A 693 42.87 -25.73 -6.83
CA THR A 693 43.28 -24.33 -7.12
C THR A 693 42.43 -23.65 -8.17
N LEU A 694 41.73 -24.39 -9.04
CA LEU A 694 40.81 -23.80 -10.02
C LEU A 694 39.50 -23.35 -9.35
N GLY A 695 39.02 -24.08 -8.34
CA GLY A 695 37.86 -23.66 -7.55
C GLY A 695 38.12 -22.39 -6.75
N VAL A 696 39.25 -22.32 -6.03
CA VAL A 696 39.69 -21.08 -5.36
C VAL A 696 39.93 -19.96 -6.37
N GLY A 697 40.50 -20.28 -7.54
CA GLY A 697 40.70 -19.33 -8.63
C GLY A 697 39.41 -18.70 -9.16
N ALA A 698 38.34 -19.49 -9.29
CA ALA A 698 37.02 -19.02 -9.70
C ALA A 698 36.43 -18.01 -8.68
N VAL A 699 36.47 -18.33 -7.38
CA VAL A 699 35.98 -17.40 -6.35
C VAL A 699 36.81 -16.11 -6.31
N VAL A 700 38.14 -16.20 -6.43
CA VAL A 700 39.02 -15.02 -6.50
C VAL A 700 38.70 -14.13 -7.70
N ILE A 701 38.30 -14.69 -8.84
CA ILE A 701 37.84 -13.91 -10.01
C ILE A 701 36.57 -13.12 -9.67
N VAL A 702 35.57 -13.78 -9.06
CA VAL A 702 34.31 -13.12 -8.66
C VAL A 702 34.57 -11.99 -7.66
N SER A 703 35.39 -12.22 -6.64
CA SER A 703 35.78 -11.17 -5.69
C SER A 703 36.48 -9.99 -6.37
N LEU A 704 37.36 -10.25 -7.35
CA LEU A 704 38.02 -9.19 -8.14
C LEU A 704 37.04 -8.47 -9.06
N ALA A 705 36.07 -9.16 -9.66
CA ALA A 705 35.04 -8.56 -10.52
C ALA A 705 34.11 -7.62 -9.74
N VAL A 706 33.64 -8.04 -8.56
CA VAL A 706 32.83 -7.19 -7.66
C VAL A 706 33.65 -6.01 -7.15
N PHE A 707 34.89 -6.23 -6.70
CA PHE A 707 35.78 -5.15 -6.23
C PHE A 707 36.08 -4.12 -7.33
N PHE A 708 36.22 -4.56 -8.58
CA PHE A 708 36.33 -3.68 -9.74
C PHE A 708 35.04 -2.88 -9.99
N ALA A 709 33.88 -3.54 -9.94
CA ALA A 709 32.59 -2.88 -10.14
C ALA A 709 32.30 -1.82 -9.07
N VAL A 710 32.52 -2.13 -7.78
CA VAL A 710 32.41 -1.20 -6.66
C VAL A 710 33.28 0.04 -6.92
N GLY A 711 34.53 -0.16 -7.34
CA GLY A 711 35.44 0.95 -7.67
C GLY A 711 35.00 1.79 -8.87
N VAL A 712 34.58 1.16 -9.97
CA VAL A 712 34.14 1.90 -11.17
C VAL A 712 32.86 2.70 -10.90
N GLY A 713 31.91 2.17 -10.13
CA GLY A 713 30.72 2.92 -9.73
C GLY A 713 31.03 4.09 -8.80
N GLY A 714 31.94 3.90 -7.83
CA GLY A 714 32.44 5.01 -6.98
C GLY A 714 33.16 6.09 -7.80
N LEU A 715 33.97 5.72 -8.79
CA LEU A 715 34.59 6.67 -9.73
C LEU A 715 33.57 7.37 -10.65
N ALA A 716 32.40 6.76 -10.87
CA ALA A 716 31.31 7.34 -11.64
C ALA A 716 30.34 8.19 -10.78
N GLY A 717 30.51 8.22 -9.45
CA GLY A 717 29.63 8.93 -8.52
C GLY A 717 28.28 8.25 -8.29
N VAL A 718 28.14 6.96 -8.61
CA VAL A 718 26.91 6.19 -8.36
C VAL A 718 26.89 5.79 -6.88
N LYS A 719 25.83 6.18 -6.15
CA LYS A 719 25.61 5.75 -4.76
C LYS A 719 25.41 4.23 -4.71
N ALA A 720 25.98 3.56 -3.72
CA ALA A 720 25.76 2.13 -3.49
C ALA A 720 24.71 1.90 -2.39
N SER A 721 23.90 0.85 -2.52
CA SER A 721 22.98 0.38 -1.48
C SER A 721 23.42 -0.97 -0.90
N LEU A 722 22.90 -1.35 0.26
CA LEU A 722 23.34 -2.56 0.97
C LEU A 722 23.06 -3.86 0.19
N ILE A 723 21.95 -3.89 -0.56
CA ILE A 723 21.52 -4.96 -1.48
C ILE A 723 22.63 -5.33 -2.50
N ILE A 724 23.45 -4.36 -2.91
CA ILE A 724 24.55 -4.53 -3.88
C ILE A 724 25.66 -5.42 -3.29
N GLY A 725 25.94 -5.28 -1.99
CA GLY A 725 26.95 -6.08 -1.28
C GLY A 725 26.50 -7.53 -1.07
N GLU A 726 25.20 -7.76 -0.94
CA GLU A 726 24.63 -9.09 -0.74
C GLU A 726 24.44 -9.85 -2.07
N VAL A 727 23.66 -9.29 -3.01
CA VAL A 727 23.10 -10.05 -4.14
C VAL A 727 24.08 -10.21 -5.31
N ILE A 728 24.89 -9.19 -5.60
CA ILE A 728 25.76 -9.20 -6.79
C ILE A 728 26.84 -10.30 -6.75
N PRO A 729 27.53 -10.57 -5.63
CA PRO A 729 28.55 -11.63 -5.64
C PRO A 729 27.94 -13.03 -5.82
N PHE A 730 26.72 -13.30 -5.35
CA PHE A 730 26.01 -14.54 -5.68
C PHE A 730 25.64 -14.62 -7.17
N LEU A 731 25.11 -13.54 -7.75
CA LEU A 731 24.72 -13.45 -9.16
C LEU A 731 25.93 -13.69 -10.09
N VAL A 732 27.05 -13.01 -9.81
CA VAL A 732 28.29 -13.15 -10.60
C VAL A 732 28.94 -14.51 -10.37
N LEU A 733 28.86 -15.09 -9.16
CA LEU A 733 29.33 -16.45 -8.91
C LEU A 733 28.53 -17.51 -9.68
N ALA A 734 27.21 -17.36 -9.80
CA ALA A 734 26.36 -18.27 -10.55
C ALA A 734 26.71 -18.29 -12.05
N ILE A 735 26.83 -17.12 -12.68
CA ILE A 735 27.24 -16.97 -14.08
C ILE A 735 28.68 -17.48 -14.28
N GLY A 736 29.60 -17.04 -13.41
CA GLY A 736 31.02 -17.30 -13.59
C GLY A 736 31.43 -18.75 -13.39
N VAL A 737 30.72 -19.51 -12.55
CA VAL A 737 30.98 -20.94 -12.34
C VAL A 737 30.65 -21.78 -13.59
N ASP A 738 29.59 -21.43 -14.35
CA ASP A 738 29.26 -22.13 -15.60
C ASP A 738 30.33 -21.86 -16.68
N ASN A 739 30.70 -20.59 -16.88
CA ASN A 739 31.77 -20.21 -17.79
C ASN A 739 33.12 -20.87 -17.43
N VAL A 740 33.46 -20.93 -16.14
CA VAL A 740 34.61 -21.67 -15.61
C VAL A 740 34.52 -23.16 -15.97
N PHE A 741 33.37 -23.79 -15.79
CA PHE A 741 33.16 -25.20 -16.12
C PHE A 741 33.33 -25.46 -17.62
N LEU A 742 32.65 -24.67 -18.47
CA LEU A 742 32.72 -24.71 -19.93
C LEU A 742 34.14 -24.49 -20.48
N LEU A 743 34.96 -23.66 -19.82
CA LEU A 743 36.37 -23.49 -20.18
C LEU A 743 37.21 -24.71 -19.76
N THR A 744 36.96 -25.30 -18.59
CA THR A 744 37.72 -26.48 -18.13
C THR A 744 37.48 -27.72 -18.99
N THR A 745 36.23 -27.98 -19.39
CA THR A 745 35.86 -29.16 -20.20
C THR A 745 36.43 -29.09 -21.61
N ALA A 746 36.33 -27.92 -22.28
CA ALA A 746 36.96 -27.71 -23.58
C ALA A 746 38.49 -27.87 -23.53
N PHE A 747 39.13 -27.35 -22.47
CA PHE A 747 40.58 -27.48 -22.30
C PHE A 747 41.02 -28.94 -22.12
N ASP A 748 40.26 -29.77 -21.38
CA ASP A 748 40.52 -31.21 -21.28
C ASP A 748 40.25 -31.96 -22.58
N ALA A 749 39.16 -31.64 -23.31
CA ALA A 749 38.83 -32.28 -24.58
C ALA A 749 39.94 -32.06 -25.62
N VAL A 750 40.46 -30.83 -25.73
CA VAL A 750 41.64 -30.48 -26.55
C VAL A 750 42.87 -31.25 -26.11
N ARG A 751 43.15 -31.32 -24.81
CA ARG A 751 44.30 -32.05 -24.24
C ARG A 751 44.25 -33.55 -24.56
N VAL A 752 43.06 -34.17 -24.62
CA VAL A 752 42.87 -35.56 -25.06
C VAL A 752 43.09 -35.69 -26.57
N ALA A 753 42.47 -34.83 -27.38
CA ALA A 753 42.59 -34.87 -28.85
C ALA A 753 44.04 -34.67 -29.34
N GLN A 754 44.80 -33.78 -28.71
CA GLN A 754 46.21 -33.54 -29.03
C GLN A 754 47.10 -34.75 -28.66
N ARG A 755 46.86 -35.40 -27.51
CA ARG A 755 47.59 -36.59 -27.07
C ARG A 755 47.37 -37.79 -28.00
N ALA A 756 46.22 -37.87 -28.66
CA ALA A 756 45.95 -38.88 -29.70
C ALA A 756 46.73 -38.62 -31.00
N ASN A 757 46.97 -37.34 -31.37
CA ASN A 757 47.75 -36.97 -32.55
C ASN A 757 49.27 -36.95 -32.31
N SER A 758 49.73 -36.64 -31.09
CA SER A 758 51.15 -36.55 -30.72
C SER A 758 51.41 -37.27 -29.39
N PRO A 759 51.83 -38.55 -29.41
CA PRO A 759 51.95 -39.35 -28.18
C PRO A 759 53.30 -39.23 -27.45
N PHE A 760 54.37 -38.68 -28.06
CA PHE A 760 55.75 -38.89 -27.57
C PHE A 760 56.55 -37.64 -27.15
N VAL A 761 56.14 -36.42 -27.53
CA VAL A 761 56.86 -35.18 -27.18
C VAL A 761 55.86 -34.16 -26.61
N TRP A 762 56.23 -33.54 -25.49
CA TRP A 762 55.51 -32.43 -24.86
C TRP A 762 56.44 -31.21 -24.79
N SER A 763 56.04 -30.12 -25.43
CA SER A 763 56.76 -28.84 -25.48
C SER A 763 55.97 -27.73 -24.78
N SER A 764 56.55 -26.52 -24.66
CA SER A 764 55.80 -25.34 -24.23
C SER A 764 54.76 -24.89 -25.27
N HIS A 765 55.02 -25.13 -26.55
CA HIS A 765 54.13 -24.77 -27.66
C HIS A 765 52.78 -25.50 -27.58
N ASP A 766 52.80 -26.75 -27.09
CA ASP A 766 51.59 -27.56 -26.90
C ASP A 766 50.59 -26.93 -25.93
N VAL A 767 51.06 -26.15 -24.94
CA VAL A 767 50.18 -25.46 -23.96
C VAL A 767 49.61 -24.15 -24.54
N GLU A 768 50.37 -23.45 -25.39
CA GLU A 768 49.86 -22.31 -26.16
C GLU A 768 48.76 -22.73 -27.14
N GLU A 769 48.92 -23.89 -27.77
CA GLU A 769 47.93 -24.48 -28.67
C GLU A 769 46.71 -25.03 -27.92
N GLN A 770 46.87 -25.58 -26.70
CA GLN A 770 45.74 -25.95 -25.83
C GLN A 770 44.86 -24.75 -25.48
N ALA A 771 45.46 -23.67 -24.96
CA ALA A 771 44.73 -22.47 -24.56
C ALA A 771 44.02 -21.80 -25.74
N SER A 772 44.69 -21.70 -26.90
CA SER A 772 44.11 -21.10 -28.10
C SER A 772 43.03 -21.96 -28.77
N ALA A 773 43.14 -23.28 -28.75
CA ALA A 773 42.08 -24.17 -29.25
C ALA A 773 40.86 -24.20 -28.31
N ALA A 774 41.05 -24.20 -26.98
CA ALA A 774 39.94 -24.17 -26.02
C ALA A 774 39.13 -22.87 -26.10
N LEU A 775 39.80 -21.71 -26.17
CA LEU A 775 39.14 -20.42 -26.41
C LEU A 775 38.47 -20.34 -27.77
N LEU A 776 39.03 -20.99 -28.81
CA LEU A 776 38.41 -21.05 -30.14
C LEU A 776 37.14 -21.92 -30.16
N MET A 777 37.00 -22.90 -29.27
CA MET A 777 35.78 -23.70 -29.14
C MET A 777 34.66 -22.91 -28.44
N ASN A 778 34.91 -22.43 -27.22
CA ASN A 778 33.84 -21.95 -26.33
C ASN A 778 33.81 -20.43 -26.11
N GLY A 779 34.92 -19.71 -26.37
CA GLY A 779 35.03 -18.27 -26.08
C GLY A 779 34.03 -17.41 -26.83
N THR A 780 33.64 -17.80 -28.06
CA THR A 780 32.59 -17.14 -28.84
C THR A 780 31.20 -17.25 -28.21
N SER A 781 30.89 -18.39 -27.57
CA SER A 781 29.60 -18.63 -26.91
C SER A 781 29.54 -17.85 -25.59
N ILE A 782 30.61 -17.92 -24.79
CA ILE A 782 30.70 -17.23 -23.50
C ILE A 782 30.68 -15.71 -23.71
N ALA A 783 31.38 -15.18 -24.71
CA ALA A 783 31.35 -13.76 -25.04
C ALA A 783 29.97 -13.27 -25.53
N LEU A 784 29.18 -14.14 -26.16
CA LEU A 784 27.81 -13.80 -26.56
C LEU A 784 26.88 -13.77 -25.34
N ALA A 785 26.98 -14.74 -24.44
CA ALA A 785 26.21 -14.78 -23.19
C ALA A 785 26.51 -13.55 -22.32
N ALA A 786 27.78 -13.32 -21.97
CA ALA A 786 28.21 -12.18 -21.16
C ALA A 786 27.84 -10.83 -21.79
N ALA A 787 27.87 -10.69 -23.12
CA ALA A 787 27.42 -9.48 -23.80
C ALA A 787 25.91 -9.28 -23.69
N CYS A 788 25.11 -10.35 -23.86
CA CYS A 788 23.66 -10.28 -23.67
C CYS A 788 23.27 -9.97 -22.22
N GLU A 789 23.95 -10.56 -21.24
CA GLU A 789 23.75 -10.30 -19.81
C GLU A 789 24.13 -8.86 -19.44
N THR A 790 25.32 -8.39 -19.86
CA THR A 790 25.78 -7.00 -19.65
C THR A 790 24.80 -6.00 -20.26
N ILE A 791 24.27 -6.27 -21.46
CA ILE A 791 23.27 -5.41 -22.11
C ILE A 791 21.92 -5.47 -21.38
N ALA A 792 21.50 -6.63 -20.88
CA ALA A 792 20.25 -6.76 -20.12
C ALA A 792 20.29 -5.97 -18.80
N PHE A 793 21.36 -6.11 -18.00
CA PHE A 793 21.56 -5.29 -16.81
C PHE A 793 21.76 -3.79 -17.15
N GLY A 794 22.48 -3.48 -18.22
CA GLY A 794 22.64 -2.10 -18.70
C GLY A 794 21.33 -1.43 -19.14
N LEU A 795 20.35 -2.20 -19.65
CA LEU A 795 18.99 -1.72 -19.92
C LEU A 795 18.16 -1.58 -18.63
N GLY A 796 18.41 -2.43 -17.62
CA GLY A 796 17.82 -2.29 -16.28
C GLY A 796 18.21 -0.98 -15.57
N ALA A 797 19.39 -0.43 -15.87
CA ALA A 797 19.83 0.88 -15.37
C ALA A 797 19.03 2.09 -15.94
N LEU A 798 18.08 1.85 -16.86
CA LEU A 798 17.12 2.86 -17.35
C LEU A 798 15.82 2.90 -16.53
N THR A 799 15.73 2.15 -15.43
CA THR A 799 14.63 2.25 -14.45
C THR A 799 14.72 3.55 -13.63
N ARG A 800 13.57 4.03 -13.13
CA ARG A 800 13.48 5.28 -12.34
C ARG A 800 13.79 5.11 -10.85
N MET A 801 13.69 3.89 -10.33
CA MET A 801 13.94 3.58 -8.91
C MET A 801 15.45 3.56 -8.64
N PRO A 802 16.02 4.47 -7.82
CA PRO A 802 17.47 4.61 -7.67
C PRO A 802 18.19 3.34 -7.22
N ALA A 803 17.59 2.56 -6.30
CA ALA A 803 18.14 1.29 -5.84
C ALA A 803 18.28 0.27 -6.99
N VAL A 804 17.26 0.15 -7.86
CA VAL A 804 17.27 -0.78 -9.00
C VAL A 804 18.22 -0.29 -10.10
N GLN A 805 18.24 1.01 -10.38
CA GLN A 805 19.17 1.62 -11.32
C GLN A 805 20.63 1.37 -10.92
N SER A 806 20.97 1.63 -9.65
CA SER A 806 22.31 1.41 -9.12
C SER A 806 22.69 -0.08 -9.14
N PHE A 807 21.82 -0.95 -8.62
CA PHE A 807 22.03 -2.40 -8.67
C PHE A 807 22.31 -2.91 -10.09
N ALA A 808 21.50 -2.49 -11.07
CA ALA A 808 21.66 -2.94 -12.45
C ALA A 808 22.93 -2.39 -13.12
N ALA A 809 23.33 -1.14 -12.80
CA ALA A 809 24.58 -0.56 -13.27
C ALA A 809 25.81 -1.31 -12.70
N TYR A 810 25.83 -1.56 -11.38
CA TYR A 810 26.91 -2.33 -10.74
C TYR A 810 26.94 -3.79 -11.23
N ALA A 811 25.79 -4.44 -11.45
CA ALA A 811 25.72 -5.79 -11.98
C ALA A 811 26.27 -5.87 -13.42
N ALA A 812 25.92 -4.92 -14.29
CA ALA A 812 26.45 -4.84 -15.66
C ALA A 812 27.98 -4.71 -15.68
N ILE A 813 28.55 -3.85 -14.82
CA ILE A 813 30.00 -3.69 -14.71
C ILE A 813 30.66 -4.96 -14.16
N ALA A 814 30.05 -5.60 -13.16
CA ALA A 814 30.59 -6.81 -12.53
C ALA A 814 30.62 -8.00 -13.50
N VAL A 815 29.55 -8.26 -14.24
CA VAL A 815 29.49 -9.33 -15.26
C VAL A 815 30.48 -9.08 -16.40
N ALA A 816 30.61 -7.83 -16.86
CA ALA A 816 31.59 -7.47 -17.88
C ALA A 816 33.04 -7.67 -17.39
N ALA A 817 33.34 -7.33 -16.13
CA ALA A 817 34.65 -7.53 -15.51
C ALA A 817 34.97 -9.02 -15.28
N ASP A 818 34.00 -9.79 -14.80
CA ASP A 818 34.09 -11.24 -14.60
C ASP A 818 34.43 -11.97 -15.92
N PHE A 819 33.71 -11.67 -17.01
CA PHE A 819 34.03 -12.19 -18.34
C PHE A 819 35.48 -11.88 -18.78
N VAL A 820 35.95 -10.64 -18.59
CA VAL A 820 37.33 -10.25 -18.93
C VAL A 820 38.36 -11.00 -18.08
N LEU A 821 38.09 -11.19 -16.80
CA LEU A 821 38.96 -11.93 -15.88
C LEU A 821 38.95 -13.44 -16.17
N GLN A 822 37.83 -14.03 -16.58
CA GLN A 822 37.77 -15.42 -17.03
C GLN A 822 38.61 -15.64 -18.28
N MET A 823 38.45 -14.79 -19.29
CA MET A 823 39.17 -14.92 -20.56
C MET A 823 40.69 -14.63 -20.45
N THR A 824 41.15 -14.09 -19.31
CA THR A 824 42.56 -13.75 -19.07
C THR A 824 43.15 -14.48 -17.86
N PHE A 825 42.72 -14.16 -16.65
CA PHE A 825 43.22 -14.71 -15.38
C PHE A 825 42.87 -16.20 -15.22
N PHE A 826 41.64 -16.64 -15.53
CA PHE A 826 41.31 -18.07 -15.43
C PHE A 826 42.06 -18.92 -16.44
N VAL A 827 42.16 -18.47 -17.70
CA VAL A 827 42.97 -19.14 -18.73
C VAL A 827 44.44 -19.21 -18.32
N ALA A 828 44.99 -18.19 -17.66
CA ALA A 828 46.33 -18.23 -17.09
C ALA A 828 46.47 -19.31 -16.00
N LEU A 829 45.50 -19.43 -15.08
CA LEU A 829 45.47 -20.52 -14.09
C LEU A 829 45.40 -21.90 -14.76
N LEU A 830 44.52 -22.10 -15.75
CA LEU A 830 44.38 -23.36 -16.48
C LEU A 830 45.70 -23.80 -17.15
N THR A 831 46.45 -22.89 -17.75
CA THR A 831 47.75 -23.22 -18.37
C THR A 831 48.80 -23.66 -17.34
N LEU A 832 48.89 -22.99 -16.18
CA LEU A 832 49.80 -23.39 -15.10
C LEU A 832 49.38 -24.71 -14.43
N ASP A 833 48.08 -24.94 -14.25
CA ASP A 833 47.56 -26.20 -13.71
C ASP A 833 47.77 -27.38 -14.68
N SER A 834 47.64 -27.14 -16.00
CA SER A 834 48.02 -28.11 -17.03
C SER A 834 49.50 -28.51 -16.93
N GLN A 835 50.39 -27.53 -16.72
CA GLN A 835 51.83 -27.72 -16.50
C GLN A 835 52.14 -28.42 -15.15
N ARG A 836 51.40 -28.10 -14.08
CA ARG A 836 51.49 -28.80 -12.78
C ARG A 836 51.17 -30.29 -12.92
N ARG A 837 50.08 -30.61 -13.65
CA ARG A 837 49.66 -32.00 -13.90
C ARG A 837 50.64 -32.77 -14.78
N THR A 838 51.22 -32.17 -15.83
CA THR A 838 52.27 -32.86 -16.62
C THR A 838 53.55 -33.08 -15.81
N ALA A 839 53.91 -32.15 -14.91
CA ALA A 839 55.02 -32.29 -13.97
C ALA A 839 54.77 -33.24 -12.78
N ARG A 840 53.59 -33.88 -12.68
CA ARG A 840 53.18 -34.82 -11.60
C ARG A 840 53.39 -34.25 -10.18
N ARG A 841 53.05 -32.97 -9.97
CA ARG A 841 53.14 -32.29 -8.67
C ARG A 841 51.80 -32.30 -7.92
N VAL A 842 51.88 -32.46 -6.59
CA VAL A 842 50.72 -32.36 -5.69
C VAL A 842 50.15 -30.93 -5.74
N GLU A 843 48.84 -30.77 -5.62
CA GLU A 843 48.19 -29.47 -5.79
C GLU A 843 48.40 -28.52 -4.61
N CYS A 844 47.99 -28.91 -3.40
CA CYS A 844 48.04 -28.04 -2.23
C CYS A 844 49.47 -27.71 -1.75
N ILE A 845 50.48 -28.46 -2.22
CA ILE A 845 51.90 -28.17 -1.97
C ILE A 845 52.68 -28.39 -3.28
N PRO A 846 52.74 -27.39 -4.20
CA PRO A 846 53.39 -27.51 -5.51
C PRO A 846 54.91 -27.80 -5.48
N CYS A 847 55.53 -27.67 -4.31
CA CYS A 847 56.92 -28.04 -4.06
C CYS A 847 57.13 -29.56 -3.93
N LEU A 848 56.06 -30.34 -3.64
CA LEU A 848 56.13 -31.79 -3.53
C LEU A 848 55.79 -32.46 -4.87
N GLY A 849 56.84 -32.90 -5.57
CA GLY A 849 56.70 -33.88 -6.66
C GLY A 849 56.37 -35.26 -6.10
N ALA A 850 55.45 -35.99 -6.73
CA ALA A 850 55.14 -37.36 -6.33
C ALA A 850 56.37 -38.26 -6.52
N GLY A 851 56.90 -38.80 -5.42
CA GLY A 851 58.22 -39.43 -5.38
C GLY A 851 58.41 -40.60 -6.35
N ALA A 852 59.62 -40.71 -6.91
CA ALA A 852 59.99 -41.74 -7.90
C ALA A 852 60.22 -43.13 -7.28
N GLY A 853 59.17 -43.69 -6.67
CA GLY A 853 59.15 -45.10 -6.24
C GLY A 853 59.13 -46.04 -7.45
N SER A 854 60.04 -47.02 -7.47
CA SER A 854 60.17 -48.05 -8.51
C SER A 854 60.55 -47.55 -9.92
N ARG A 855 61.85 -47.26 -10.12
CA ARG A 855 62.50 -47.54 -11.42
C ARG A 855 62.64 -49.07 -11.58
N GLY A 856 61.52 -49.76 -11.85
CA GLY A 856 61.45 -51.23 -11.75
C GLY A 856 60.73 -51.98 -12.87
N LYS A 857 59.98 -51.28 -13.74
CA LYS A 857 59.42 -51.80 -15.01
C LYS A 857 59.02 -50.64 -15.90
N ALA A 858 58.81 -50.91 -17.19
CA ALA A 858 58.16 -49.95 -18.08
C ALA A 858 56.66 -49.95 -17.79
N ASP A 859 56.21 -49.00 -16.95
CA ASP A 859 54.79 -48.73 -16.73
C ASP A 859 54.19 -48.10 -18.00
N THR A 860 53.81 -48.95 -18.94
CA THR A 860 52.68 -48.66 -19.84
C THR A 860 51.45 -48.36 -18.98
N ASP A 861 50.79 -47.23 -19.24
CA ASP A 861 49.39 -47.07 -18.79
C ASP A 861 48.60 -48.31 -19.24
N PRO A 862 47.75 -48.94 -18.39
CA PRO A 862 47.01 -50.18 -18.73
C PRO A 862 46.01 -50.08 -19.91
N LEU A 863 46.05 -48.97 -20.65
CA LEU A 863 45.13 -48.57 -21.70
C LEU A 863 45.80 -48.47 -23.08
N LEU A 864 47.15 -48.48 -23.16
CA LEU A 864 47.90 -48.31 -24.42
C LEU A 864 49.12 -49.23 -24.51
N ALA A 865 48.90 -50.45 -24.99
CA ALA A 865 49.94 -51.40 -25.37
C ALA A 865 49.71 -51.90 -26.80
N ALA A 866 50.17 -51.13 -27.79
CA ALA A 866 50.14 -51.56 -29.19
C ALA A 866 51.23 -52.62 -29.46
N PRO A 867 50.95 -53.67 -30.27
CA PRO A 867 51.99 -54.58 -30.73
C PRO A 867 52.96 -53.86 -31.69
N PRO A 868 54.24 -54.25 -31.76
CA PRO A 868 55.20 -53.61 -32.64
C PRO A 868 54.83 -53.85 -34.11
N PRO A 869 55.06 -52.86 -35.00
CA PRO A 869 54.84 -53.04 -36.43
C PRO A 869 55.77 -54.14 -36.98
N ARG A 870 55.22 -55.05 -37.80
CA ARG A 870 56.03 -56.01 -38.56
C ARG A 870 56.86 -55.23 -39.59
N GLY A 871 58.14 -55.03 -39.29
CA GLY A 871 59.07 -54.36 -40.20
C GLY A 871 59.24 -55.14 -41.51
N PHE A 872 59.32 -54.40 -42.62
CA PHE A 872 59.79 -54.95 -43.89
C PHE A 872 61.28 -55.33 -43.74
N GLY A 873 61.57 -56.63 -43.73
CA GLY A 873 62.94 -57.14 -43.78
C GLY A 873 63.50 -57.01 -45.19
N ALA A 874 64.60 -56.28 -45.36
CA ALA A 874 65.33 -56.23 -46.63
C ALA A 874 66.37 -57.36 -46.69
N THR A 875 66.23 -58.25 -47.67
CA THR A 875 67.24 -59.26 -48.05
C THR A 875 67.33 -59.37 -49.56
N ALA A 876 68.54 -59.44 -50.10
CA ALA A 876 68.80 -59.45 -51.55
C ALA A 876 68.52 -60.82 -52.20
N GLY A 877 68.15 -60.82 -53.49
CA GLY A 877 67.87 -62.05 -54.26
C GLY A 877 67.69 -61.78 -55.77
N SER A 878 68.71 -62.15 -56.54
CA SER A 878 68.91 -62.04 -58.00
C SER A 878 67.89 -62.72 -58.94
N HIS A 879 68.00 -62.39 -60.25
CA HIS A 879 67.51 -63.14 -61.45
C HIS A 879 65.99 -63.06 -61.80
N ILE A 880 65.52 -63.25 -63.05
CA ILE A 880 65.98 -62.94 -64.44
C ILE A 880 64.74 -63.07 -65.36
N GLY A 881 64.58 -62.17 -66.36
CA GLY A 881 63.70 -62.34 -67.55
C GLY A 881 62.17 -62.45 -67.33
N SER A 882 61.32 -62.60 -68.36
CA SER A 882 61.43 -62.23 -69.80
C SER A 882 60.17 -62.65 -70.59
N ALA A 883 59.35 -61.68 -71.09
CA ALA A 883 58.41 -61.80 -72.23
C ALA A 883 57.33 -62.93 -72.17
N ASP A 884 56.35 -63.13 -73.08
CA ASP A 884 55.88 -62.41 -74.29
C ASP A 884 54.40 -62.78 -74.62
N SER A 885 53.74 -61.99 -75.48
CA SER A 885 52.71 -62.41 -76.46
C SER A 885 51.29 -62.87 -76.02
N GLY A 886 50.34 -62.86 -76.98
CA GLY A 886 49.00 -63.48 -76.87
C GLY A 886 47.82 -62.55 -77.21
N ARG A 887 47.22 -62.64 -78.42
CA ARG A 887 46.27 -61.63 -78.93
C ARG A 887 44.94 -62.22 -79.48
N ARG A 888 43.81 -61.92 -78.79
CA ARG A 888 42.42 -61.73 -79.34
C ARG A 888 41.69 -62.94 -79.99
N PRO A 889 40.35 -62.86 -80.28
CA PRO A 889 39.28 -61.97 -79.79
C PRO A 889 37.92 -62.65 -79.39
N SER A 890 37.00 -61.85 -78.81
CA SER A 890 35.51 -61.99 -78.86
C SER A 890 34.85 -63.10 -77.99
N VAL A 891 33.67 -62.92 -77.35
CA VAL A 891 32.69 -61.80 -77.35
C VAL A 891 31.77 -61.80 -76.09
N LYS A 892 31.14 -60.64 -75.77
CA LYS A 892 29.99 -60.40 -74.84
C LYS A 892 30.18 -60.52 -73.31
N SER A 893 30.45 -59.35 -72.70
CA SER A 893 29.66 -58.63 -71.67
C SER A 893 29.35 -59.22 -70.27
N PRO A 894 29.25 -58.40 -69.19
CA PRO A 894 29.61 -58.86 -67.84
C PRO A 894 28.55 -58.63 -66.72
N GLY A 895 28.76 -59.32 -65.60
CA GLY A 895 28.24 -58.99 -64.26
C GLY A 895 29.32 -59.27 -63.19
N PRO A 896 29.39 -58.53 -62.06
CA PRO A 896 30.52 -58.62 -61.14
C PRO A 896 30.26 -59.46 -59.88
N ASP A 897 30.96 -60.59 -59.75
CA ASP A 897 31.12 -61.32 -58.49
C ASP A 897 32.59 -61.26 -58.04
N VAL A 898 32.87 -60.48 -56.98
CA VAL A 898 34.14 -60.54 -56.24
C VAL A 898 33.83 -60.45 -54.74
N SER A 899 34.07 -61.54 -54.03
CA SER A 899 33.97 -61.61 -52.58
C SER A 899 35.14 -60.88 -51.90
N SER A 900 34.84 -59.90 -51.05
CA SER A 900 35.80 -59.31 -50.11
C SER A 900 35.77 -60.04 -48.76
N ALA A 901 36.94 -60.32 -48.18
CA ALA A 901 37.04 -60.93 -46.86
C ALA A 901 36.78 -59.89 -45.75
N SER A 902 36.02 -60.26 -44.73
CA SER A 902 35.72 -59.40 -43.59
C SER A 902 36.92 -59.24 -42.66
N ALA A 903 37.24 -57.98 -42.33
CA ALA A 903 38.18 -57.62 -41.28
C ALA A 903 37.41 -56.88 -40.18
N SER A 904 37.12 -57.56 -39.06
CA SER A 904 36.37 -57.00 -37.94
C SER A 904 37.23 -56.03 -37.12
N SER A 905 36.89 -54.75 -37.13
CA SER A 905 37.48 -53.73 -36.27
C SER A 905 36.98 -53.88 -34.82
N GLY A 906 37.84 -54.34 -33.92
CA GLY A 906 37.51 -54.48 -32.50
C GLY A 906 37.38 -53.13 -31.79
N VAL A 907 36.32 -52.97 -30.99
CA VAL A 907 36.02 -51.76 -30.21
C VAL A 907 36.92 -51.68 -28.97
N TYR A 908 37.49 -50.50 -28.70
CA TYR A 908 38.21 -50.20 -27.46
C TYR A 908 37.29 -49.49 -26.47
N SER A 909 36.80 -50.20 -25.46
CA SER A 909 36.09 -49.58 -24.32
C SER A 909 37.08 -49.04 -23.28
N LEU A 910 36.91 -47.78 -22.90
CA LEU A 910 37.80 -47.03 -22.01
C LEU A 910 37.00 -46.42 -20.85
N GLY A 911 36.84 -47.17 -19.76
CA GLY A 911 36.02 -46.74 -18.61
C GLY A 911 36.71 -45.75 -17.67
N GLY A 912 35.98 -44.70 -17.26
CA GLY A 912 36.39 -43.63 -16.35
C GLY A 912 35.21 -43.14 -15.49
N GLY A 913 34.81 -43.97 -14.52
CA GLY A 913 33.47 -44.00 -13.91
C GLY A 913 32.83 -42.67 -13.46
N GLY A 914 33.62 -41.70 -12.96
CA GLY A 914 33.13 -40.45 -12.38
C GLY A 914 32.59 -39.44 -13.39
N ALA A 915 33.22 -39.31 -14.57
CA ALA A 915 32.65 -38.53 -15.66
C ALA A 915 31.62 -39.36 -16.46
N ASP A 916 31.87 -40.67 -16.58
CA ASP A 916 30.97 -41.59 -17.27
C ASP A 916 29.55 -41.58 -16.66
N TRP A 917 29.36 -41.43 -15.34
CA TRP A 917 28.00 -41.50 -14.77
C TRP A 917 27.13 -40.31 -15.16
N VAL A 918 27.65 -39.08 -15.12
CA VAL A 918 26.92 -37.88 -15.57
C VAL A 918 26.59 -38.01 -17.05
N ASN A 919 27.58 -38.39 -17.87
CA ASN A 919 27.38 -38.54 -19.31
C ASN A 919 26.41 -39.69 -19.65
N ARG A 920 26.40 -40.80 -18.91
CA ARG A 920 25.40 -41.88 -19.05
C ARG A 920 24.00 -41.45 -18.61
N VAL A 921 23.87 -40.65 -17.54
CA VAL A 921 22.57 -40.09 -17.11
C VAL A 921 22.06 -39.08 -18.14
N ALA A 922 22.91 -38.16 -18.62
CA ALA A 922 22.58 -37.21 -19.68
C ALA A 922 22.21 -37.92 -21.00
N ALA A 923 22.95 -38.96 -21.39
CA ALA A 923 22.65 -39.78 -22.57
C ALA A 923 21.41 -40.68 -22.39
N SER A 924 20.96 -40.93 -21.15
CA SER A 924 19.70 -41.63 -20.87
C SER A 924 18.52 -40.65 -20.87
N ALA A 925 18.70 -39.47 -20.28
CA ALA A 925 17.73 -38.38 -20.29
C ALA A 925 17.49 -37.85 -21.70
N SER A 926 18.54 -37.66 -22.52
CA SER A 926 18.41 -37.21 -23.91
C SER A 926 17.63 -38.21 -24.77
N ARG A 927 17.83 -39.52 -24.58
CA ARG A 927 17.02 -40.58 -25.20
C ARG A 927 15.52 -40.46 -24.88
N VAL A 928 15.17 -40.00 -23.66
CA VAL A 928 13.77 -39.71 -23.27
C VAL A 928 13.27 -38.39 -23.86
N ILE A 929 14.03 -37.31 -23.73
CA ILE A 929 13.66 -35.94 -24.16
C ILE A 929 13.53 -35.82 -25.69
N VAL A 930 14.38 -36.51 -26.45
CA VAL A 930 14.36 -36.53 -27.93
C VAL A 930 13.41 -37.61 -28.47
N SER A 931 12.72 -38.35 -27.59
CA SER A 931 11.70 -39.31 -28.02
C SER A 931 10.56 -38.63 -28.78
N ARG A 932 9.95 -39.34 -29.74
CA ARG A 932 8.84 -38.81 -30.56
C ARG A 932 7.63 -38.37 -29.73
N VAL A 933 7.45 -38.93 -28.54
CA VAL A 933 6.38 -38.55 -27.61
C VAL A 933 6.76 -37.26 -26.87
N SER A 934 7.95 -37.19 -26.27
CA SER A 934 8.42 -35.99 -25.56
C SER A 934 8.49 -34.77 -26.47
N LEU A 935 8.96 -34.92 -27.71
CA LEU A 935 9.00 -33.84 -28.72
C LEU A 935 7.62 -33.26 -29.10
N VAL A 936 6.51 -33.88 -28.68
CA VAL A 936 5.15 -33.37 -28.84
C VAL A 936 4.55 -32.98 -27.49
N VAL A 937 4.67 -33.83 -26.47
CA VAL A 937 4.08 -33.61 -25.14
C VAL A 937 4.76 -32.46 -24.40
N THR A 938 6.10 -32.40 -24.38
CA THR A 938 6.86 -31.37 -23.66
C THR A 938 6.48 -29.94 -24.09
N PRO A 939 6.49 -29.55 -25.38
CA PRO A 939 6.08 -28.20 -25.76
C PRO A 939 4.60 -27.91 -25.52
N ILE A 940 3.71 -28.92 -25.53
CA ILE A 940 2.29 -28.75 -25.16
C ILE A 940 2.16 -28.44 -23.65
N VAL A 941 2.89 -29.18 -22.80
CA VAL A 941 2.89 -28.95 -21.34
C VAL A 941 3.47 -27.58 -21.00
N PHE A 942 4.62 -27.20 -21.57
CA PHE A 942 5.21 -25.88 -21.33
C PHE A 942 4.36 -24.73 -21.89
N ALA A 943 3.71 -24.90 -23.05
CA ALA A 943 2.76 -23.90 -23.54
C ALA A 943 1.54 -23.78 -22.62
N GLY A 944 0.97 -24.90 -22.16
CA GLY A 944 -0.13 -24.90 -21.19
C GLY A 944 0.23 -24.21 -19.88
N MET A 945 1.42 -24.51 -19.33
CA MET A 945 1.96 -23.84 -18.15
C MET A 945 2.18 -22.34 -18.38
N PHE A 946 2.72 -21.93 -19.52
CA PHE A 946 2.86 -20.53 -19.90
C PHE A 946 1.50 -19.81 -19.96
N PHE A 947 0.47 -20.41 -20.57
CA PHE A 947 -0.86 -19.82 -20.58
C PHE A 947 -1.47 -19.74 -19.17
N VAL A 948 -1.30 -20.74 -18.32
CA VAL A 948 -1.80 -20.69 -16.93
C VAL A 948 -1.11 -19.58 -16.14
N LEU A 949 0.22 -19.47 -16.23
CA LEU A 949 0.98 -18.42 -15.54
C LEU A 949 0.66 -17.02 -16.09
N ALA A 950 0.55 -16.85 -17.41
CA ALA A 950 0.22 -15.57 -18.03
C ALA A 950 -1.19 -15.06 -17.68
N ASN A 951 -2.16 -15.94 -17.41
CA ASN A 951 -3.47 -15.55 -16.89
C ASN A 951 -3.47 -15.35 -15.36
N ARG A 952 -2.49 -15.89 -14.62
CA ARG A 952 -2.34 -15.72 -13.17
C ARG A 952 -1.49 -14.51 -12.77
N ALA A 953 -0.63 -14.01 -13.67
CA ALA A 953 0.17 -12.80 -13.44
C ALA A 953 -0.68 -11.53 -13.21
N VAL A 954 -1.95 -11.54 -13.62
CA VAL A 954 -2.96 -10.48 -13.37
C VAL A 954 -3.47 -10.48 -11.91
N LEU A 955 -3.16 -11.53 -11.14
CA LEU A 955 -3.47 -11.68 -9.72
C LEU A 955 -2.19 -11.58 -8.87
N ILE A 956 -1.23 -10.78 -9.33
CA ILE A 956 -0.08 -10.36 -8.52
C ILE A 956 -0.45 -8.98 -7.97
N ASP A 957 -0.64 -8.90 -6.66
CA ASP A 957 -0.96 -7.64 -5.99
C ASP A 957 0.23 -6.67 -6.06
N LEU A 958 -0.06 -5.38 -6.23
CA LEU A 958 0.94 -4.35 -6.52
C LEU A 958 1.27 -3.55 -5.25
N GLY A 959 2.41 -3.88 -4.64
CA GLY A 959 2.93 -3.20 -3.47
C GLY A 959 3.98 -4.05 -2.76
N LEU A 960 4.46 -3.54 -1.63
CA LEU A 960 5.14 -4.32 -0.60
C LEU A 960 4.46 -3.98 0.73
N GLU A 961 3.84 -4.96 1.36
CA GLU A 961 3.24 -4.79 2.68
C GLU A 961 4.36 -4.56 3.71
N GLN A 962 4.21 -3.53 4.56
CA GLN A 962 5.27 -3.09 5.47
C GLN A 962 5.67 -4.19 6.48
N GLN A 963 4.69 -4.99 6.93
CA GLN A 963 4.89 -6.19 7.76
C GLN A 963 5.85 -7.22 7.14
N VAL A 964 5.83 -7.37 5.81
CA VAL A 964 6.65 -8.36 5.07
C VAL A 964 8.10 -7.90 4.91
N ALA A 965 8.38 -6.62 5.15
CA ALA A 965 9.74 -6.05 5.13
C ALA A 965 10.45 -6.09 6.51
N LEU A 966 9.80 -6.65 7.54
CA LEU A 966 10.25 -6.62 8.94
C LEU A 966 10.35 -8.04 9.54
N PRO A 967 11.16 -8.26 10.58
CA PRO A 967 11.27 -9.57 11.24
C PRO A 967 9.93 -10.12 11.73
N GLU A 968 9.72 -11.44 11.64
CA GLU A 968 8.55 -12.12 12.24
C GLU A 968 8.47 -11.91 13.77
N THR A 969 9.61 -11.61 14.42
CA THR A 969 9.72 -11.35 15.86
C THR A 969 9.68 -9.86 16.24
N SER A 970 9.45 -8.95 15.29
CA SER A 970 9.44 -7.50 15.55
C SER A 970 8.19 -7.08 16.31
N TYR A 971 8.33 -6.16 17.28
CA TYR A 971 7.19 -5.54 17.97
C TYR A 971 6.26 -4.79 17.00
N LEU A 972 6.82 -4.28 15.90
CA LEU A 972 6.07 -3.60 14.84
C LEU A 972 5.04 -4.52 14.15
N GLN A 973 5.19 -5.84 14.18
CA GLN A 973 4.18 -6.75 13.64
C GLN A 973 2.85 -6.62 14.38
N SER A 974 2.89 -6.49 15.72
CA SER A 974 1.68 -6.26 16.52
C SER A 974 1.11 -4.86 16.30
N TYR A 975 1.96 -3.83 16.23
CA TYR A 975 1.54 -2.46 15.91
C TYR A 975 0.82 -2.36 14.56
N PHE A 976 1.38 -2.92 13.48
CA PHE A 976 0.74 -2.85 12.16
C PHE A 976 -0.51 -3.73 12.06
N ALA A 977 -0.65 -4.77 12.89
CA ALA A 977 -1.89 -5.54 12.99
C ALA A 977 -2.99 -4.72 13.70
N ASP A 978 -2.69 -4.17 14.87
CA ASP A 978 -3.62 -3.31 15.62
C ASP A 978 -4.00 -2.06 14.81
N GLN A 979 -3.05 -1.42 14.11
CA GLN A 979 -3.33 -0.27 13.25
C GLN A 979 -4.30 -0.61 12.11
N ALA A 980 -4.22 -1.83 11.55
CA ALA A 980 -5.07 -2.27 10.44
C ALA A 980 -6.45 -2.78 10.87
N GLU A 981 -6.59 -3.30 12.10
CA GLU A 981 -7.87 -3.80 12.64
C GLU A 981 -8.64 -2.75 13.45
N LEU A 982 -7.94 -1.91 14.22
CA LEU A 982 -8.52 -1.01 15.22
C LEU A 982 -8.45 0.47 14.81
N GLY A 983 -7.51 0.84 13.93
CA GLY A 983 -7.35 2.20 13.42
C GLY A 983 -8.56 2.66 12.60
N ARG A 984 -9.01 3.90 12.83
CA ARG A 984 -10.13 4.53 12.12
C ARG A 984 -9.68 5.53 11.06
N ILE A 985 -8.71 6.40 11.38
CA ILE A 985 -8.11 7.35 10.44
C ILE A 985 -6.80 6.85 9.84
N GLY A 986 -6.51 7.29 8.61
CA GLY A 986 -5.21 7.13 7.97
C GLY A 986 -4.24 8.28 8.28
N PRO A 987 -3.09 8.37 7.59
CA PRO A 987 -2.20 9.53 7.69
C PRO A 987 -2.88 10.81 7.17
N PRO A 988 -2.60 11.98 7.76
CA PRO A 988 -3.21 13.25 7.35
C PRO A 988 -2.74 13.68 5.94
N VAL A 989 -3.64 14.34 5.20
CA VAL A 989 -3.39 14.77 3.81
C VAL A 989 -3.51 16.29 3.71
N PHE A 990 -2.42 16.97 3.36
CA PHE A 990 -2.38 18.42 3.19
C PHE A 990 -2.62 18.85 1.74
N LEU A 991 -3.70 19.57 1.49
CA LEU A 991 -4.08 20.05 0.16
C LEU A 991 -3.56 21.48 -0.06
N VAL A 992 -2.29 21.55 -0.46
CA VAL A 992 -1.50 22.79 -0.47
C VAL A 992 -1.84 23.70 -1.66
N LEU A 993 -2.36 24.90 -1.38
CA LEU A 993 -2.54 25.96 -2.38
C LEU A 993 -1.21 26.66 -2.68
N GLN A 994 -0.63 26.41 -3.86
CA GLN A 994 0.69 26.93 -4.24
C GLN A 994 0.75 28.46 -4.45
N HIS A 995 -0.38 29.11 -4.77
CA HIS A 995 -0.45 30.53 -5.13
C HIS A 995 -1.49 31.30 -4.28
N PRO A 996 -1.34 31.36 -2.94
CA PRO A 996 -2.37 31.90 -2.04
C PRO A 996 -2.65 33.40 -2.24
N SER A 997 -1.76 34.15 -2.90
CA SER A 997 -1.98 35.54 -3.30
C SER A 997 -3.12 35.73 -4.30
N GLU A 998 -3.60 34.65 -4.95
CA GLU A 998 -4.71 34.68 -5.89
C GLU A 998 -6.08 34.44 -5.22
N VAL A 999 -6.15 34.23 -3.90
CA VAL A 999 -7.42 34.13 -3.14
C VAL A 999 -7.97 35.53 -2.77
N GLY A 1000 -7.62 36.55 -3.55
CA GLY A 1000 -7.89 37.96 -3.25
C GLY A 1000 -9.27 38.47 -3.67
N THR A 1001 -10.02 37.75 -4.52
CA THR A 1001 -11.38 38.12 -4.95
C THR A 1001 -12.42 37.09 -4.55
N THR A 1002 -13.67 37.52 -4.39
CA THR A 1002 -14.81 36.62 -4.10
C THR A 1002 -14.96 35.54 -5.18
N SER A 1003 -14.63 35.83 -6.44
CA SER A 1003 -14.66 34.83 -7.51
C SER A 1003 -13.63 33.71 -7.33
N GLU A 1004 -12.55 33.92 -6.58
CA GLU A 1004 -11.57 32.89 -6.23
C GLU A 1004 -11.90 32.23 -4.89
N MET A 1005 -12.31 33.01 -3.87
CA MET A 1005 -12.79 32.48 -2.59
C MET A 1005 -13.91 31.45 -2.80
N ASN A 1006 -14.92 31.79 -3.61
CA ASN A 1006 -16.13 30.98 -3.79
C ASN A 1006 -15.87 29.65 -4.53
N LYS A 1007 -14.69 29.46 -5.13
CA LYS A 1007 -14.24 28.18 -5.70
C LYS A 1007 -13.51 27.30 -4.69
N LEU A 1008 -13.09 27.86 -3.56
CA LEU A 1008 -12.33 27.17 -2.52
C LEU A 1008 -13.23 26.81 -1.34
N CYS A 1009 -13.97 27.79 -0.82
CA CYS A 1009 -14.70 27.71 0.44
C CYS A 1009 -15.87 26.71 0.46
N GLY A 1010 -16.19 26.23 1.67
CA GLY A 1010 -17.30 25.35 2.01
C GLY A 1010 -18.43 26.04 2.79
N VAL A 1011 -18.35 27.33 3.11
CA VAL A 1011 -19.45 28.09 3.78
C VAL A 1011 -20.64 28.40 2.85
N PRO A 1012 -21.83 28.76 3.41
CA PRO A 1012 -22.97 29.21 2.62
C PRO A 1012 -22.66 30.41 1.72
N GLY A 1013 -22.91 30.25 0.41
CA GLY A 1013 -22.64 31.24 -0.63
C GLY A 1013 -21.52 30.84 -1.60
N CYS A 1014 -20.68 29.86 -1.23
CA CYS A 1014 -19.66 29.28 -2.10
C CYS A 1014 -20.27 28.42 -3.22
N ASP A 1015 -19.47 28.08 -4.24
CA ASP A 1015 -19.91 27.23 -5.35
C ASP A 1015 -20.18 25.79 -4.87
N ARG A 1016 -21.23 25.15 -5.39
CA ARG A 1016 -21.54 23.73 -5.12
C ARG A 1016 -20.48 22.78 -5.67
N ASN A 1017 -19.63 23.27 -6.57
CA ASN A 1017 -18.47 22.58 -7.09
C ASN A 1017 -17.15 23.24 -6.61
N SER A 1018 -17.14 23.81 -5.39
CA SER A 1018 -15.90 24.27 -4.76
C SER A 1018 -14.93 23.11 -4.51
N VAL A 1019 -13.67 23.43 -4.20
CA VAL A 1019 -12.65 22.42 -3.87
C VAL A 1019 -13.08 21.59 -2.66
N ILE A 1020 -13.53 22.23 -1.59
CA ILE A 1020 -13.98 21.54 -0.37
C ILE A 1020 -15.19 20.64 -0.63
N ALA A 1021 -16.22 21.14 -1.33
CA ALA A 1021 -17.39 20.33 -1.69
C ALA A 1021 -17.07 19.11 -2.58
N GLN A 1022 -15.96 19.15 -3.36
CA GLN A 1022 -15.47 18.00 -4.14
C GLN A 1022 -14.69 16.98 -3.30
N ILE A 1023 -14.21 17.36 -2.12
CA ILE A 1023 -13.42 16.49 -1.23
C ILE A 1023 -14.32 15.87 -0.16
N ASP A 1024 -15.24 16.64 0.43
CA ASP A 1024 -16.30 16.15 1.33
C ASP A 1024 -17.22 15.11 0.66
N THR A 1025 -17.18 15.01 -0.67
CA THR A 1025 -17.92 14.00 -1.48
C THR A 1025 -17.04 12.86 -2.03
N ALA A 1026 -15.74 12.86 -1.74
CA ALA A 1026 -14.80 11.89 -2.28
C ALA A 1026 -14.66 10.67 -1.34
N PRO A 1027 -14.88 9.43 -1.82
CA PRO A 1027 -15.02 8.22 -0.98
C PRO A 1027 -13.70 7.69 -0.38
N PHE A 1028 -12.64 8.51 -0.37
CA PHE A 1028 -11.30 8.16 0.12
C PHE A 1028 -10.86 8.99 1.34
N PHE A 1029 -11.67 9.96 1.76
CA PHE A 1029 -11.49 10.71 3.01
C PHE A 1029 -12.53 10.23 4.02
N ALA A 1030 -12.12 10.07 5.29
CA ALA A 1030 -13.02 9.65 6.36
C ALA A 1030 -13.91 10.81 6.85
N ASP A 1031 -13.32 12.01 6.91
CA ASP A 1031 -13.91 13.21 7.50
C ASP A 1031 -13.84 14.43 6.57
N SER A 1032 -14.62 15.46 6.89
CA SER A 1032 -14.71 16.72 6.14
C SER A 1032 -13.43 17.55 6.22
N VAL A 1033 -13.18 18.39 5.20
CA VAL A 1033 -11.93 19.16 5.10
C VAL A 1033 -11.87 20.34 6.08
N TYR A 1034 -10.91 20.32 7.00
CA TYR A 1034 -10.54 21.48 7.81
C TYR A 1034 -10.02 22.65 6.94
N SER A 1035 -10.66 23.81 7.06
CA SER A 1035 -10.50 24.93 6.14
C SER A 1035 -10.36 26.27 6.87
N TRP A 1036 -9.12 26.78 6.90
CA TRP A 1036 -8.80 28.09 7.48
C TRP A 1036 -9.60 29.24 6.86
N LEU A 1037 -10.03 29.10 5.60
CA LEU A 1037 -10.80 30.11 4.88
C LEU A 1037 -12.25 30.15 5.39
N ASP A 1038 -12.83 28.99 5.67
CA ASP A 1038 -14.20 28.87 6.18
C ASP A 1038 -14.29 29.30 7.65
N ASP A 1039 -13.29 28.94 8.46
CA ASP A 1039 -13.12 29.45 9.82
C ASP A 1039 -13.01 30.99 9.83
N TYR A 1040 -12.17 31.55 8.94
CA TYR A 1040 -11.97 32.99 8.83
C TYR A 1040 -13.24 33.74 8.38
N LEU A 1041 -13.96 33.23 7.38
CA LEU A 1041 -15.24 33.79 6.93
C LEU A 1041 -16.31 33.70 8.04
N THR A 1042 -16.32 32.61 8.81
CA THR A 1042 -17.24 32.43 9.95
C THR A 1042 -16.90 33.39 11.11
N TRP A 1043 -15.61 33.59 11.40
CA TRP A 1043 -15.10 34.53 12.41
C TRP A 1043 -15.40 36.00 12.06
N LEU A 1044 -15.35 36.37 10.78
CA LEU A 1044 -15.78 37.68 10.28
C LEU A 1044 -17.30 37.92 10.35
N SER A 1045 -18.11 36.87 10.49
CA SER A 1045 -19.56 36.99 10.34
C SER A 1045 -20.20 37.78 11.49
N GLN A 1046 -21.12 38.68 11.17
CA GLN A 1046 -21.80 39.56 12.15
C GLN A 1046 -22.78 38.81 13.09
N GLY A 1047 -22.77 37.47 13.12
CA GLY A 1047 -23.57 36.66 14.04
C GLY A 1047 -22.81 36.18 15.28
N THR A 1048 -21.48 36.13 15.24
CA THR A 1048 -20.65 35.50 16.28
C THR A 1048 -20.09 36.50 17.30
N ASN A 1049 -20.06 37.80 16.97
CA ASN A 1049 -19.36 38.85 17.72
C ASN A 1049 -17.85 38.59 17.94
N CYS A 1050 -17.22 37.71 17.15
CA CYS A 1050 -15.78 37.41 17.30
C CYS A 1050 -14.86 38.50 16.72
N CYS A 1051 -15.19 39.05 15.54
CA CYS A 1051 -14.47 40.18 14.97
C CYS A 1051 -15.09 41.51 15.43
N ALA A 1052 -14.36 42.29 16.22
CA ALA A 1052 -14.68 43.68 16.51
C ALA A 1052 -13.44 44.59 16.56
N LEU A 1053 -13.68 45.89 16.38
CA LEU A 1053 -12.70 46.96 16.45
C LEU A 1053 -13.08 47.93 17.58
N PHE A 1054 -12.08 48.44 18.27
CA PHE A 1054 -12.22 49.64 19.10
C PHE A 1054 -12.48 50.88 18.23
N PRO A 1055 -13.05 51.98 18.77
CA PRO A 1055 -13.36 53.20 18.00
C PRO A 1055 -12.14 53.95 17.42
N ASN A 1056 -10.93 53.53 17.78
CA ASN A 1056 -9.65 54.00 17.24
C ASN A 1056 -9.17 53.18 16.01
N GLY A 1057 -9.86 52.10 15.64
CA GLY A 1057 -9.50 51.18 14.56
C GLY A 1057 -8.59 50.00 14.94
N THR A 1058 -8.25 49.78 16.22
CA THR A 1058 -7.47 48.60 16.65
C THR A 1058 -8.39 47.42 17.00
N TRP A 1059 -7.92 46.19 16.78
CA TRP A 1059 -8.67 44.97 17.13
C TRP A 1059 -9.06 44.90 18.62
N CYS A 1060 -10.26 44.40 18.88
CA CYS A 1060 -10.81 44.15 20.22
C CYS A 1060 -10.86 42.63 20.47
N PRO A 1061 -10.12 42.09 21.47
CA PRO A 1061 -9.99 40.65 21.67
C PRO A 1061 -11.24 39.99 22.26
N ASP A 1062 -11.96 40.69 23.15
CA ASP A 1062 -13.15 40.18 23.83
C ASP A 1062 -14.36 41.11 23.64
N PRO A 1063 -15.05 41.08 22.48
CA PRO A 1063 -16.13 42.01 22.20
C PRO A 1063 -17.36 41.81 23.10
N ALA A 1064 -17.55 40.59 23.62
CA ALA A 1064 -18.61 40.26 24.57
C ALA A 1064 -18.39 40.87 25.98
N LEU A 1065 -17.14 41.22 26.33
CA LEU A 1065 -16.77 41.80 27.63
C LEU A 1065 -16.64 43.33 27.60
N ASN A 1066 -16.65 43.96 26.41
CA ASN A 1066 -16.33 45.38 26.28
C ASN A 1066 -17.29 46.14 25.35
N SER A 1067 -18.18 46.94 25.96
CA SER A 1067 -19.22 47.71 25.29
C SER A 1067 -18.72 48.89 24.41
N GLU A 1068 -17.42 49.17 24.38
CA GLU A 1068 -16.84 50.15 23.44
C GLU A 1068 -16.51 49.54 22.06
N CYS A 1069 -16.50 48.22 21.93
CA CYS A 1069 -16.13 47.53 20.70
C CYS A 1069 -17.27 47.49 19.66
N GLN A 1070 -16.95 47.73 18.40
CA GLN A 1070 -17.86 47.76 17.27
C GLN A 1070 -17.58 46.57 16.34
N ALA A 1071 -18.60 45.79 16.01
CA ALA A 1071 -18.46 44.61 15.15
C ALA A 1071 -17.87 44.96 13.77
N CYS A 1072 -17.10 44.04 13.21
CA CYS A 1072 -16.47 44.21 11.90
C CYS A 1072 -17.50 44.39 10.76
N GLY A 1073 -17.08 45.08 9.69
CA GLY A 1073 -17.91 45.26 8.49
C GLY A 1073 -18.19 43.91 7.82
N ASN A 1074 -19.42 43.73 7.34
CA ASN A 1074 -19.87 42.47 6.76
C ASN A 1074 -19.11 42.11 5.47
N VAL A 1075 -18.33 41.03 5.53
CA VAL A 1075 -17.71 40.40 4.35
C VAL A 1075 -18.39 39.05 4.14
N THR A 1076 -19.38 39.03 3.26
CA THR A 1076 -19.94 37.80 2.70
C THR A 1076 -19.28 37.49 1.35
N PRO A 1077 -19.08 36.20 1.00
CA PRO A 1077 -18.65 35.78 -0.34
C PRO A 1077 -19.58 36.24 -1.48
#